data_AF-A0A2P7TBN1-F1
#
_entry.id   AF-A0A2P7TBN1-F1
#
_cell.length_a   1.000
_cell.length_b   1.000
_cell.length_c   1.000
_cell.angle_alpha   90.00
_cell.angle_beta   90.00
_cell.angle_gamma   90.00
#
_symmetry.space_group_name_H-M   'P 1'
#
loop_
_entity.id
_entity.type
_entity.pdbx_description
1 polymer ?
#
loop_
_entity_poly.entity_id
_entity_poly.type
_entity_poly.pdbx_seq_one_letter_code
_entity_poly.pdbx_strand_id
1 'polypeptide(L)'
;MIKTYIYRIVFVVALAIYMPNVQTYAQCPTGQSQVMIVIDPDTYAASETDWYLRDLSGTLLASGSTAGTTLCLPNTTCLTFTITDTYGDGLYTASNPGSYEVYYNGVLIDSGVNFGYQASVQFGGCPPGISCTFPQTIPVGSYTAPQPNTWYLFQPTATGEYGITTCTASCNTAIWVYDYCEGLDWDDTQEGAIGYETDGCPNGTGQNAIIYLNLQAGNTYYIRIGDDGTSCEGIPISWSVLYIGPISGCMDPTACNFEPMATVHVPSECLYSPNPDCPDGPDLIVVQSEIISSMYTQNKSNTDNCYVNEGCMAGYGTRRILRFTTHIKNIGNQDYYIGSPPASQTAEDPQWEWDNCHQHWHYEGYAEYVLYDVNGAELPVGFKNGFCVLDLECSGGGTAKFSCGNQGITAGCGDIYNHSLNCQWIDITTVPSGIYTLVVRVNWDHSPDKLGRHELNYSNNWAQACIQITQGATSASVSVVSGCSPYTDCLGEIYGAAQPDCSGICAGPFKVGDTNLNYQYDNLDPEGYLTGLLDGTLTYGSCKDANEDDMLSITDAILVNACVRELAELPHPGAEWRDFCDLSTFNIVNTNDTAWFSLGAANAAEQYVDIYLKNPLTHILGYQLQMSGAVFSNAENLVPDAGYTIDVRHNPAGLIIGFSPDESIIPRYLVPTPVLRVFYSQITDTEICLESVMTAVNNNYEEVVGIVTDNCRTPYHTIQVKLFLQGAYNPVSDVMRTDLSANGWLPAAQPFNTPPWNYNGTETVGTPANITPDITDWVLVELRYAASPTVVAEKRAAFVRNDGYLIDVYGNPGLNITQADPNQNYMLVVRARNHMAIVSNVIFTPANQPLIDLTQAANVFLNNWTMAEIDTDNSGQPVFGLLGGDFNADGIISVTDFNQFIIQPSQINGYYFADASLDGQVAVQDFNLFAANAGRIGMSMIRY
;
A
#
# COMPACT_ATOMS: atom_id res chain seq x y z
N MET A 1 -30.67 22.62 -10.55
CA MET A 1 -30.66 22.89 -12.01
C MET A 1 -31.42 21.78 -12.71
N ILE A 2 -32.55 22.12 -13.32
CA ILE A 2 -33.40 21.22 -14.11
C ILE A 2 -32.84 21.19 -15.54
N LYS A 3 -32.37 20.02 -15.98
CA LYS A 3 -32.26 19.52 -17.38
C LYS A 3 -31.03 18.62 -17.46
N THR A 4 -31.24 17.31 -17.60
CA THR A 4 -30.62 16.38 -18.58
C THR A 4 -31.02 14.95 -18.20
N TYR A 5 -32.28 14.56 -18.45
CA TYR A 5 -32.79 13.19 -18.27
C TYR A 5 -33.86 12.87 -19.31
N ILE A 6 -33.62 13.19 -20.60
CA ILE A 6 -34.50 12.73 -21.69
C ILE A 6 -33.64 12.54 -22.95
N TYR A 7 -32.96 11.40 -23.08
CA TYR A 7 -32.49 10.84 -24.36
C TYR A 7 -32.08 9.35 -24.22
N ARG A 8 -32.94 8.48 -23.66
CA ARG A 8 -32.74 7.01 -23.71
C ARG A 8 -34.02 6.16 -23.83
N ILE A 9 -35.15 6.72 -24.29
CA ILE A 9 -36.40 5.96 -24.47
C ILE A 9 -37.11 6.38 -25.77
N VAL A 10 -36.52 6.11 -26.94
CA VAL A 10 -37.25 5.89 -28.22
C VAL A 10 -36.30 5.18 -29.21
N PHE A 11 -36.03 3.89 -29.03
CA PHE A 11 -35.50 3.03 -30.11
C PHE A 11 -35.73 1.55 -29.79
N VAL A 12 -36.95 1.22 -29.36
CA VAL A 12 -37.47 -0.15 -29.30
C VAL A 12 -38.86 -0.07 -29.94
N VAL A 13 -39.22 -1.03 -30.79
CA VAL A 13 -40.42 -1.09 -31.66
C VAL A 13 -40.23 -0.50 -33.06
N ALA A 14 -39.37 -1.15 -33.87
CA ALA A 14 -39.58 -1.33 -35.33
C ALA A 14 -38.46 -2.18 -35.96
N LEU A 15 -38.27 -3.43 -35.53
CA LEU A 15 -37.50 -4.44 -36.28
C LEU A 15 -37.86 -5.86 -35.82
N ALA A 16 -39.17 -6.17 -35.87
CA ALA A 16 -39.63 -7.54 -35.99
C ALA A 16 -39.80 -7.80 -37.49
N ILE A 17 -39.33 -8.97 -37.97
CA ILE A 17 -39.22 -9.41 -39.38
C ILE A 17 -37.79 -9.24 -39.96
N TYR A 18 -36.83 -9.99 -39.39
CA TYR A 18 -35.89 -10.86 -40.12
C TYR A 18 -35.00 -11.59 -39.10
N MET A 19 -35.45 -12.74 -38.58
CA MET A 19 -34.55 -13.68 -37.90
C MET A 19 -34.13 -14.76 -38.90
N PRO A 20 -32.86 -14.81 -39.33
CA PRO A 20 -32.20 -16.05 -39.62
C PRO A 20 -31.32 -16.44 -38.42
N ASN A 21 -31.44 -17.71 -38.04
CA ASN A 21 -30.59 -18.43 -37.10
C ASN A 21 -30.85 -18.19 -35.61
N VAL A 22 -31.84 -18.92 -35.11
CA VAL A 22 -31.75 -19.57 -33.80
C VAL A 22 -30.40 -20.30 -33.75
N GLN A 23 -29.42 -19.77 -33.03
CA GLN A 23 -28.28 -20.57 -32.58
C GLN A 23 -28.84 -21.61 -31.62
N THR A 24 -28.94 -22.84 -32.10
CA THR A 24 -29.16 -24.01 -31.28
C THR A 24 -28.02 -24.09 -30.26
N TYR A 25 -28.31 -23.84 -28.98
CA TYR A 25 -27.40 -24.26 -27.90
C TYR A 25 -27.18 -25.76 -28.10
N ALA A 26 -25.94 -26.17 -28.34
CA ALA A 26 -25.60 -27.58 -28.41
C ALA A 26 -25.88 -28.17 -27.02
N GLN A 27 -27.01 -28.85 -26.85
CA GLN A 27 -27.24 -29.68 -25.67
C GLN A 27 -26.18 -30.78 -25.66
N CYS A 28 -25.56 -30.97 -24.51
CA CYS A 28 -24.59 -32.04 -24.31
C CYS A 28 -25.18 -33.40 -24.71
N PRO A 29 -24.36 -34.34 -25.19
CA PRO A 29 -24.81 -35.69 -25.50
C PRO A 29 -25.52 -36.35 -24.30
N THR A 30 -26.44 -37.27 -24.58
CA THR A 30 -27.16 -38.02 -23.54
C THR A 30 -26.19 -38.64 -22.51
N GLY A 31 -26.43 -38.41 -21.22
CA GLY A 31 -25.56 -38.84 -20.12
C GLY A 31 -24.48 -37.82 -19.71
N GLN A 32 -24.46 -36.65 -20.35
CA GLN A 32 -23.61 -35.53 -19.97
C GLN A 32 -24.45 -34.30 -19.59
N SER A 33 -23.92 -33.50 -18.68
CA SER A 33 -24.44 -32.21 -18.28
C SER A 33 -23.53 -31.10 -18.81
N GLN A 34 -24.14 -29.97 -19.15
CA GLN A 34 -23.40 -28.76 -19.54
C GLN A 34 -22.90 -28.04 -18.31
N VAL A 35 -21.62 -27.71 -18.29
CA VAL A 35 -21.01 -26.76 -17.35
C VAL A 35 -20.62 -25.52 -18.14
N MET A 36 -21.04 -24.35 -17.70
CA MET A 36 -20.69 -23.08 -18.31
C MET A 36 -20.15 -22.15 -17.24
N ILE A 37 -18.91 -21.71 -17.42
CA ILE A 37 -18.23 -20.73 -16.58
C ILE A 37 -18.19 -19.46 -17.41
N VAL A 38 -18.65 -18.36 -16.84
CA VAL A 38 -18.63 -17.02 -17.44
C VAL A 38 -17.77 -16.14 -16.56
N ILE A 39 -16.83 -15.43 -17.17
CA ILE A 39 -15.98 -14.43 -16.50
C ILE A 39 -16.18 -13.12 -17.25
N ASP A 40 -16.63 -12.09 -16.52
CA ASP A 40 -16.60 -10.70 -16.93
C ASP A 40 -15.43 -10.03 -16.19
N PRO A 41 -14.26 -9.89 -16.83
CA PRO A 41 -13.06 -9.44 -16.12
C PRO A 41 -13.13 -7.95 -15.83
N ASP A 42 -12.58 -7.55 -14.68
CA ASP A 42 -12.29 -6.14 -14.42
C ASP A 42 -10.96 -5.71 -15.08
N THR A 43 -10.45 -4.54 -14.71
CA THR A 43 -9.22 -3.98 -15.28
C THR A 43 -7.95 -4.74 -14.85
N TYR A 44 -8.01 -5.50 -13.75
CA TYR A 44 -6.86 -6.11 -13.09
C TYR A 44 -6.84 -7.65 -13.22
N ALA A 45 -7.97 -8.27 -13.53
CA ALA A 45 -8.17 -9.72 -13.59
C ALA A 45 -7.12 -10.50 -14.40
N ALA A 46 -6.50 -9.88 -15.41
CA ALA A 46 -5.45 -10.52 -16.21
C ALA A 46 -4.15 -10.80 -15.44
N SER A 47 -3.91 -10.07 -14.34
CA SER A 47 -2.72 -10.20 -13.50
C SER A 47 -2.96 -10.93 -12.18
N GLU A 48 -4.21 -11.03 -11.71
CA GLU A 48 -4.51 -11.51 -10.36
C GLU A 48 -5.58 -12.61 -10.26
N THR A 49 -6.42 -12.79 -11.29
CA THR A 49 -7.51 -13.77 -11.22
C THR A 49 -7.21 -15.04 -12.00
N ASP A 50 -7.35 -16.19 -11.35
CA ASP A 50 -7.31 -17.52 -11.96
C ASP A 50 -8.50 -18.37 -11.50
N TRP A 51 -8.96 -19.31 -12.32
CA TRP A 51 -9.99 -20.26 -11.94
C TRP A 51 -9.69 -21.69 -12.42
N TYR A 52 -10.22 -22.66 -11.69
CA TYR A 52 -10.00 -24.09 -11.85
C TYR A 52 -11.32 -24.86 -11.72
N LEU A 53 -11.52 -25.88 -12.55
CA LEU A 53 -12.60 -26.84 -12.42
C LEU A 53 -11.99 -28.24 -12.26
N ARG A 54 -12.28 -28.91 -11.15
CA ARG A 54 -11.75 -30.23 -10.80
C ARG A 54 -12.86 -31.25 -10.56
N ASP A 55 -12.53 -32.54 -10.67
CA ASP A 55 -13.39 -33.60 -10.15
C ASP A 55 -13.07 -33.97 -8.69
N LEU A 56 -13.87 -34.87 -8.10
CA LEU A 56 -13.70 -35.35 -6.72
C LEU A 56 -12.33 -36.00 -6.44
N SER A 57 -11.60 -36.48 -7.46
CA SER A 57 -10.26 -37.03 -7.30
C SER A 57 -9.15 -35.96 -7.34
N GLY A 58 -9.52 -34.69 -7.51
CA GLY A 58 -8.60 -33.56 -7.69
C GLY A 58 -8.10 -33.38 -9.12
N THR A 59 -8.59 -34.17 -10.08
CA THR A 59 -8.17 -34.10 -11.48
C THR A 59 -8.66 -32.79 -12.10
N LEU A 60 -7.73 -31.99 -12.67
CA LEU A 60 -8.06 -30.74 -13.36
C LEU A 60 -8.76 -31.01 -14.70
N LEU A 61 -9.98 -30.50 -14.83
CA LEU A 61 -10.82 -30.66 -16.03
C LEU A 61 -10.76 -29.42 -16.94
N ALA A 62 -10.67 -28.23 -16.36
CA ALA A 62 -10.45 -26.97 -17.07
C ALA A 62 -9.88 -25.89 -16.12
N SER A 63 -9.25 -24.87 -16.69
CA SER A 63 -8.80 -23.69 -15.97
C SER A 63 -8.73 -22.49 -16.92
N GLY A 64 -8.66 -21.29 -16.37
CA GLY A 64 -8.51 -20.04 -17.11
C GLY A 64 -8.29 -18.85 -16.19
N SER A 65 -8.26 -17.65 -16.76
CA SER A 65 -8.21 -16.38 -16.02
C SER A 65 -9.38 -15.49 -16.47
N THR A 66 -9.14 -14.54 -17.38
CA THR A 66 -10.10 -13.53 -17.84
C THR A 66 -11.21 -14.03 -18.75
N ALA A 67 -11.20 -15.33 -19.09
CA ALA A 67 -12.20 -15.93 -19.97
C ALA A 67 -12.76 -17.21 -19.33
N GLY A 68 -14.08 -17.35 -19.43
CA GLY A 68 -14.78 -18.56 -19.06
C GLY A 68 -14.73 -19.66 -20.12
N THR A 69 -15.46 -20.75 -19.90
CA THR A 69 -15.54 -21.89 -20.83
C THR A 69 -16.89 -22.58 -20.78
N THR A 70 -17.17 -23.45 -21.76
CA THR A 70 -18.34 -24.33 -21.75
C THR A 70 -17.91 -25.76 -22.07
N LEU A 71 -18.28 -26.70 -21.20
CA LEU A 71 -17.87 -28.09 -21.24
C LEU A 71 -19.09 -29.02 -21.15
N CYS A 72 -18.98 -30.21 -21.73
CA CYS A 72 -19.92 -31.30 -21.51
C CYS A 72 -19.22 -32.40 -20.71
N LEU A 73 -19.68 -32.63 -19.49
CA LEU A 73 -19.09 -33.59 -18.55
C LEU A 73 -20.13 -34.65 -18.17
N PRO A 74 -19.74 -35.91 -17.85
CA PRO A 74 -20.67 -36.92 -17.39
C PRO A 74 -21.54 -36.40 -16.25
N ASN A 75 -22.86 -36.63 -16.30
CA ASN A 75 -23.79 -36.10 -15.30
C ASN A 75 -23.62 -36.74 -13.90
N THR A 76 -22.82 -37.79 -13.79
CA THR A 76 -22.43 -38.45 -12.54
C THR A 76 -21.13 -37.89 -11.95
N THR A 77 -20.44 -36.96 -12.63
CA THR A 77 -19.20 -36.39 -12.11
C THR A 77 -19.53 -35.34 -11.04
N CYS A 78 -18.92 -35.49 -9.88
CA CYS A 78 -18.89 -34.46 -8.84
C CYS A 78 -17.78 -33.45 -9.18
N LEU A 79 -18.13 -32.17 -9.19
CA LEU A 79 -17.29 -31.09 -9.69
C LEU A 79 -17.04 -30.08 -8.59
N THR A 80 -15.84 -29.50 -8.57
CA THR A 80 -15.49 -28.35 -7.73
C THR A 80 -14.96 -27.25 -8.64
N PHE A 81 -15.61 -26.09 -8.63
CA PHE A 81 -15.09 -24.87 -9.22
C PHE A 81 -14.41 -24.05 -8.14
N THR A 82 -13.26 -23.48 -8.45
CA THR A 82 -12.52 -22.58 -7.57
C THR A 82 -12.04 -21.40 -8.40
N ILE A 83 -12.32 -20.18 -7.95
CA ILE A 83 -11.75 -18.94 -8.50
C ILE A 83 -10.90 -18.30 -7.41
N THR A 84 -9.74 -17.79 -7.77
CA THR A 84 -8.78 -17.14 -6.89
C THR A 84 -8.45 -15.77 -7.41
N ASP A 85 -8.28 -14.83 -6.50
CA ASP A 85 -7.80 -13.49 -6.76
C ASP A 85 -6.61 -13.22 -5.83
N THR A 86 -5.47 -12.82 -6.39
CA THR A 86 -4.25 -12.67 -5.57
C THR A 86 -4.24 -11.41 -4.71
N TYR A 87 -5.09 -10.41 -5.00
CA TYR A 87 -5.17 -9.18 -4.20
C TYR A 87 -6.21 -9.27 -3.08
N GLY A 88 -7.32 -9.97 -3.33
CA GLY A 88 -8.40 -10.18 -2.37
C GLY A 88 -9.61 -9.27 -2.59
N ASP A 89 -9.71 -8.53 -3.70
CA ASP A 89 -10.92 -7.75 -4.06
C ASP A 89 -11.82 -8.50 -5.05
N GLY A 90 -11.40 -9.68 -5.50
CA GLY A 90 -12.15 -10.53 -6.42
C GLY A 90 -12.06 -10.01 -7.86
N LEU A 91 -13.20 -9.60 -8.40
CA LEU A 91 -13.31 -8.92 -9.71
C LEU A 91 -13.92 -7.52 -9.54
N TYR A 92 -13.73 -6.91 -8.37
CA TYR A 92 -14.33 -5.64 -8.03
C TYR A 92 -13.41 -4.46 -8.37
N THR A 93 -13.92 -3.53 -9.16
CA THR A 93 -13.38 -2.16 -9.21
C THR A 93 -14.51 -1.15 -9.15
N ALA A 94 -14.26 0.01 -8.53
CA ALA A 94 -15.26 1.07 -8.43
C ALA A 94 -15.69 1.64 -9.80
N SER A 95 -14.82 1.54 -10.82
CA SER A 95 -15.04 2.11 -12.15
C SER A 95 -15.57 1.11 -13.18
N ASN A 96 -15.26 -0.19 -13.03
CA ASN A 96 -15.75 -1.26 -13.89
C ASN A 96 -15.81 -2.60 -13.12
N PRO A 97 -16.85 -2.83 -12.30
CA PRO A 97 -16.97 -4.08 -11.57
C PRO A 97 -17.19 -5.23 -12.55
N GLY A 98 -16.29 -6.21 -12.51
CA GLY A 98 -16.42 -7.49 -13.19
C GLY A 98 -17.29 -8.46 -12.38
N SER A 99 -17.38 -9.71 -12.83
CA SER A 99 -18.07 -10.79 -12.11
C SER A 99 -17.70 -12.17 -12.67
N TYR A 100 -17.99 -13.21 -11.91
CA TYR A 100 -18.03 -14.58 -12.43
C TYR A 100 -19.42 -15.20 -12.22
N GLU A 101 -19.78 -16.14 -13.10
CA GLU A 101 -20.97 -16.97 -12.97
C GLU A 101 -20.66 -18.42 -13.37
N VAL A 102 -21.18 -19.37 -12.59
CA VAL A 102 -21.06 -20.81 -12.85
C VAL A 102 -22.44 -21.41 -13.06
N TYR A 103 -22.66 -22.06 -14.20
CA TYR A 103 -23.93 -22.70 -14.55
C TYR A 103 -23.76 -24.20 -14.74
N TYR A 104 -24.77 -24.96 -14.28
CA TYR A 104 -24.92 -26.39 -14.52
C TYR A 104 -26.28 -26.68 -15.17
N ASN A 105 -26.28 -27.20 -16.40
CA ASN A 105 -27.47 -27.40 -17.24
C ASN A 105 -28.36 -26.14 -17.37
N GLY A 106 -27.74 -24.96 -17.37
CA GLY A 106 -28.43 -23.67 -17.46
C GLY A 106 -29.01 -23.15 -16.15
N VAL A 107 -28.78 -23.84 -15.02
CA VAL A 107 -29.09 -23.34 -13.67
C VAL A 107 -27.84 -22.66 -13.11
N LEU A 108 -27.99 -21.43 -12.63
CA LEU A 108 -26.92 -20.72 -11.91
C LEU A 108 -26.62 -21.46 -10.60
N ILE A 109 -25.37 -21.84 -10.42
CA ILE A 109 -24.87 -22.56 -9.24
C ILE A 109 -24.20 -21.60 -8.28
N ASP A 110 -23.39 -20.68 -8.81
CA ASP A 110 -22.60 -19.74 -8.03
C ASP A 110 -22.28 -18.51 -8.87
N SER A 111 -22.08 -17.38 -8.19
CA SER A 111 -21.68 -16.10 -8.81
C SER A 111 -21.09 -15.16 -7.77
N GLY A 112 -20.11 -14.37 -8.16
CA GLY A 112 -19.51 -13.39 -7.26
C GLY A 112 -18.89 -12.20 -7.99
N VAL A 113 -18.73 -11.11 -7.24
CA VAL A 113 -18.01 -9.90 -7.65
C VAL A 113 -16.80 -9.74 -6.74
N ASN A 114 -17.02 -9.40 -5.47
CA ASN A 114 -15.99 -9.41 -4.44
C ASN A 114 -16.08 -10.75 -3.69
N PHE A 115 -15.12 -11.64 -3.93
CA PHE A 115 -15.04 -12.96 -3.32
C PHE A 115 -13.78 -13.14 -2.47
N GLY A 116 -13.15 -12.05 -2.04
CA GLY A 116 -11.89 -12.12 -1.32
C GLY A 116 -10.80 -12.75 -2.18
N TYR A 117 -9.90 -13.50 -1.53
CA TYR A 117 -8.82 -14.22 -2.20
C TYR A 117 -9.29 -15.47 -2.96
N GLN A 118 -10.43 -16.04 -2.60
CA GLN A 118 -10.93 -17.28 -3.20
C GLN A 118 -12.43 -17.47 -2.98
N ALA A 119 -13.12 -17.94 -4.02
CA ALA A 119 -14.41 -18.60 -3.89
C ALA A 119 -14.35 -20.03 -4.45
N SER A 120 -15.11 -20.94 -3.85
CA SER A 120 -15.16 -22.33 -4.24
C SER A 120 -16.57 -22.90 -4.07
N VAL A 121 -17.04 -23.64 -5.08
CA VAL A 121 -18.35 -24.29 -5.03
C VAL A 121 -18.27 -25.72 -5.56
N GLN A 122 -18.93 -26.63 -4.86
CA GLN A 122 -19.10 -28.00 -5.31
C GLN A 122 -20.48 -28.21 -5.94
N PHE A 123 -20.55 -28.87 -7.10
CA PHE A 123 -21.79 -29.12 -7.82
C PHE A 123 -21.76 -30.38 -8.70
N GLY A 124 -22.90 -30.76 -9.27
CA GLY A 124 -23.03 -31.88 -10.21
C GLY A 124 -23.47 -33.19 -9.56
N GLY A 125 -22.93 -34.32 -10.01
CA GLY A 125 -23.33 -35.67 -9.61
C GLY A 125 -22.70 -36.14 -8.30
N CYS A 126 -22.64 -35.28 -7.29
CA CYS A 126 -21.94 -35.56 -6.04
C CYS A 126 -22.64 -36.63 -5.17
N PRO A 127 -21.91 -37.58 -4.58
CA PRO A 127 -22.49 -38.54 -3.65
C PRO A 127 -23.08 -37.85 -2.40
N PRO A 128 -24.22 -38.32 -1.87
CA PRO A 128 -24.73 -37.82 -0.59
C PRO A 128 -23.71 -38.03 0.55
N GLY A 129 -23.57 -37.01 1.40
CA GLY A 129 -22.69 -36.96 2.55
C GLY A 129 -21.26 -36.49 2.28
N ILE A 130 -20.91 -36.08 1.05
CA ILE A 130 -19.53 -35.68 0.73
C ILE A 130 -19.16 -34.28 1.23
N SER A 131 -20.15 -33.42 1.45
CA SER A 131 -19.99 -32.03 1.90
C SER A 131 -21.32 -31.52 2.47
N CYS A 132 -21.30 -30.36 3.13
CA CYS A 132 -22.51 -29.76 3.67
C CYS A 132 -23.55 -29.40 2.58
N THR A 133 -23.11 -29.15 1.34
CA THR A 133 -23.99 -28.82 0.18
C THR A 133 -24.65 -30.05 -0.42
N PHE A 134 -24.08 -31.23 -0.20
CA PHE A 134 -24.66 -32.52 -0.56
C PHE A 134 -24.90 -33.41 0.67
N PRO A 135 -25.63 -32.93 1.69
CA PRO A 135 -25.73 -33.65 2.94
C PRO A 135 -26.72 -34.83 2.82
N GLN A 136 -26.54 -35.85 3.64
CA GLN A 136 -27.53 -36.91 3.76
C GLN A 136 -28.61 -36.52 4.80
N THR A 137 -29.87 -36.37 4.40
CA THR A 137 -30.96 -36.07 5.34
C THR A 137 -31.25 -37.23 6.29
N ILE A 138 -31.30 -36.96 7.60
CA ILE A 138 -31.53 -37.96 8.64
C ILE A 138 -32.53 -37.46 9.71
N PRO A 139 -33.40 -38.34 10.24
CA PRO A 139 -34.16 -38.07 11.48
C PRO A 139 -33.35 -38.46 12.74
N VAL A 140 -33.98 -38.39 13.93
CA VAL A 140 -33.44 -39.02 15.16
C VAL A 140 -33.29 -40.53 14.95
N GLY A 141 -32.15 -41.10 15.31
CA GLY A 141 -31.84 -42.51 15.06
C GLY A 141 -30.34 -42.83 15.13
N SER A 142 -29.99 -44.07 14.73
CA SER A 142 -28.61 -44.56 14.65
C SER A 142 -28.20 -44.78 13.19
N TYR A 143 -26.96 -44.42 12.88
CA TYR A 143 -26.43 -44.35 11.52
C TYR A 143 -24.98 -44.85 11.46
N THR A 144 -24.46 -44.98 10.24
CA THR A 144 -23.06 -45.31 9.99
C THR A 144 -22.52 -44.35 8.94
N ALA A 145 -21.52 -43.55 9.30
CA ALA A 145 -20.76 -42.77 8.35
C ALA A 145 -19.82 -43.71 7.57
N PRO A 146 -19.88 -43.74 6.22
CA PRO A 146 -19.08 -44.65 5.42
C PRO A 146 -17.59 -44.33 5.47
N GLN A 147 -17.24 -43.08 5.74
CA GLN A 147 -15.88 -42.57 5.88
C GLN A 147 -15.88 -41.36 6.82
N PRO A 148 -14.71 -40.94 7.35
CA PRO A 148 -14.61 -39.69 8.09
C PRO A 148 -15.03 -38.48 7.25
N ASN A 149 -15.45 -37.41 7.91
CA ASN A 149 -15.97 -36.18 7.32
C ASN A 149 -17.21 -36.41 6.43
N THR A 150 -18.12 -37.30 6.87
CA THR A 150 -19.44 -37.47 6.23
C THR A 150 -20.44 -36.46 6.80
N TRP A 151 -21.19 -35.80 5.92
CA TRP A 151 -22.13 -34.73 6.23
C TRP A 151 -23.60 -35.16 6.22
N TYR A 152 -24.36 -34.66 7.20
CA TYR A 152 -25.77 -34.98 7.37
C TYR A 152 -26.61 -33.72 7.57
N LEU A 153 -27.85 -33.74 7.07
CA LEU A 153 -28.83 -32.68 7.28
C LEU A 153 -29.83 -33.16 8.33
N PHE A 154 -29.89 -32.46 9.45
CA PHE A 154 -30.80 -32.76 10.55
C PHE A 154 -31.74 -31.58 10.79
N GLN A 155 -33.04 -31.88 10.87
CA GLN A 155 -34.07 -30.88 11.21
C GLN A 155 -34.86 -31.40 12.43
N PRO A 156 -34.61 -30.84 13.63
CA PRO A 156 -35.33 -31.20 14.84
C PRO A 156 -36.84 -31.06 14.67
N THR A 157 -37.58 -32.06 15.15
CA THR A 157 -39.05 -32.03 15.13
C THR A 157 -39.66 -31.38 16.37
N ALA A 158 -38.87 -31.22 17.43
CA ALA A 158 -39.23 -30.55 18.67
C ALA A 158 -38.04 -29.72 19.19
N THR A 159 -38.31 -28.58 19.81
CA THR A 159 -37.27 -27.80 20.49
C THR A 159 -36.91 -28.52 21.78
N GLY A 160 -35.62 -28.64 22.06
CA GLY A 160 -35.13 -29.24 23.30
C GLY A 160 -33.68 -29.70 23.17
N GLU A 161 -33.27 -30.55 24.10
CA GLU A 161 -31.91 -31.07 24.17
C GLU A 161 -31.78 -32.32 23.29
N TYR A 162 -30.71 -32.37 22.51
CA TYR A 162 -30.35 -33.48 21.63
C TYR A 162 -28.94 -33.97 21.96
N GLY A 163 -28.77 -35.29 22.05
CA GLY A 163 -27.47 -35.94 22.19
C GLY A 163 -27.01 -36.48 20.85
N ILE A 164 -25.84 -36.06 20.38
CA ILE A 164 -25.17 -36.62 19.19
C ILE A 164 -23.95 -37.38 19.68
N THR A 165 -23.82 -38.64 19.31
CA THR A 165 -22.79 -39.51 19.90
C THR A 165 -22.21 -40.51 18.92
N THR A 166 -20.91 -40.73 19.06
CA THR A 166 -20.12 -41.77 18.38
C THR A 166 -19.57 -42.79 19.38
N CYS A 167 -20.09 -42.87 20.62
CA CYS A 167 -19.55 -43.74 21.69
C CYS A 167 -19.47 -45.24 21.37
N THR A 168 -20.13 -45.69 20.29
CA THR A 168 -20.07 -47.07 19.81
C THR A 168 -19.06 -47.30 18.69
N ALA A 169 -18.36 -46.26 18.25
CA ALA A 169 -17.32 -46.36 17.22
C ALA A 169 -16.06 -47.08 17.76
N SER A 170 -15.27 -47.63 16.84
CA SER A 170 -14.08 -48.43 17.17
C SER A 170 -12.75 -47.67 17.02
N CYS A 171 -12.81 -46.38 16.69
CA CYS A 171 -11.69 -45.47 16.45
C CYS A 171 -11.99 -44.13 17.14
N ASN A 172 -11.03 -43.22 17.23
CA ASN A 172 -11.26 -41.90 17.84
C ASN A 172 -12.03 -41.01 16.87
N THR A 173 -13.01 -40.28 17.37
CA THR A 173 -14.03 -39.61 16.54
C THR A 173 -14.25 -38.19 16.99
N ALA A 174 -14.68 -37.35 16.07
CA ALA A 174 -15.08 -35.98 16.34
C ALA A 174 -16.45 -35.67 15.72
N ILE A 175 -17.20 -34.79 16.38
CA ILE A 175 -18.53 -34.34 15.96
C ILE A 175 -18.48 -32.83 15.80
N TRP A 176 -18.93 -32.34 14.64
CA TRP A 176 -19.20 -30.92 14.43
C TRP A 176 -20.65 -30.72 14.05
N VAL A 177 -21.24 -29.63 14.54
CA VAL A 177 -22.59 -29.20 14.22
C VAL A 177 -22.55 -27.76 13.76
N TYR A 178 -23.17 -27.48 12.62
CA TYR A 178 -23.28 -26.16 12.01
C TYR A 178 -24.76 -25.84 11.78
N ASP A 179 -25.12 -24.57 11.77
CA ASP A 179 -26.46 -24.06 11.41
C ASP A 179 -26.47 -23.34 10.03
N TYR A 180 -25.32 -23.28 9.36
CA TYR A 180 -25.13 -22.78 8.00
C TYR A 180 -24.24 -23.73 7.18
N CYS A 181 -24.17 -23.49 5.88
CA CYS A 181 -23.34 -24.25 4.94
C CYS A 181 -22.85 -23.38 3.78
N GLU A 182 -23.67 -22.43 3.35
CA GLU A 182 -23.21 -21.38 2.43
C GLU A 182 -22.12 -20.54 3.11
N GLY A 183 -20.96 -20.39 2.46
CA GLY A 183 -19.80 -19.69 3.03
C GLY A 183 -19.04 -20.46 4.12
N LEU A 184 -19.41 -21.70 4.43
CA LEU A 184 -18.74 -22.49 5.45
C LEU A 184 -17.35 -22.96 4.97
N ASP A 185 -16.30 -22.31 5.47
CA ASP A 185 -14.96 -22.88 5.49
C ASP A 185 -14.83 -23.76 6.73
N TRP A 186 -14.36 -24.99 6.56
CA TRP A 186 -14.32 -25.98 7.63
C TRP A 186 -13.01 -26.74 7.63
N ASP A 187 -12.47 -26.90 8.83
CA ASP A 187 -11.31 -27.74 9.11
C ASP A 187 -11.59 -28.65 10.31
N ASP A 188 -10.57 -29.34 10.81
CA ASP A 188 -10.69 -30.25 11.96
C ASP A 188 -10.61 -29.53 13.33
N THR A 189 -10.69 -28.20 13.35
CA THR A 189 -10.80 -27.41 14.58
C THR A 189 -12.28 -27.14 14.92
N GLN A 190 -12.53 -26.44 16.02
CA GLN A 190 -13.88 -26.01 16.41
C GLN A 190 -14.37 -24.76 15.63
N GLU A 191 -13.52 -24.15 14.80
CA GLU A 191 -13.81 -22.92 14.07
C GLU A 191 -15.06 -23.08 13.18
N GLY A 192 -15.96 -22.10 13.24
CA GLY A 192 -17.24 -22.08 12.51
C GLY A 192 -18.34 -23.02 13.02
N ALA A 193 -18.04 -24.00 13.89
CA ALA A 193 -19.04 -24.94 14.40
C ALA A 193 -19.82 -24.35 15.58
N ILE A 194 -21.15 -24.51 15.59
CA ILE A 194 -21.96 -24.19 16.78
C ILE A 194 -21.80 -25.21 17.90
N GLY A 195 -21.39 -26.44 17.58
CA GLY A 195 -21.03 -27.44 18.56
C GLY A 195 -19.89 -28.33 18.05
N TYR A 196 -18.93 -28.59 18.92
CA TYR A 196 -17.74 -29.40 18.63
C TYR A 196 -17.41 -30.28 19.83
N GLU A 197 -17.09 -31.55 19.59
CA GLU A 197 -16.61 -32.46 20.64
C GLU A 197 -15.75 -33.59 20.05
N THR A 198 -14.70 -33.98 20.78
CA THR A 198 -13.83 -35.12 20.47
C THR A 198 -13.87 -36.21 21.55
N ASP A 199 -14.43 -35.94 22.73
CA ASP A 199 -14.51 -36.89 23.85
C ASP A 199 -15.88 -36.90 24.58
N GLY A 200 -15.90 -37.29 25.87
CA GLY A 200 -17.12 -37.27 26.70
C GLY A 200 -17.83 -38.62 26.91
N CYS A 201 -17.43 -39.70 26.23
CA CYS A 201 -18.12 -41.00 26.33
C CYS A 201 -17.87 -41.73 27.69
N PRO A 202 -18.92 -42.04 28.48
CA PRO A 202 -18.74 -42.70 29.78
C PRO A 202 -18.29 -44.17 29.60
N ASN A 203 -17.08 -44.47 30.07
CA ASN A 203 -16.37 -45.77 30.00
C ASN A 203 -15.70 -46.12 28.65
N GLY A 204 -15.52 -45.15 27.75
CA GLY A 204 -14.65 -45.34 26.58
C GLY A 204 -13.17 -45.44 26.99
N THR A 205 -12.43 -46.36 26.39
CA THR A 205 -10.95 -46.41 26.51
C THR A 205 -10.26 -45.53 25.45
N GLY A 206 -11.00 -44.67 24.75
CA GLY A 206 -10.53 -43.80 23.66
C GLY A 206 -11.36 -42.50 23.55
N GLN A 207 -10.92 -41.58 22.70
CA GLN A 207 -11.53 -40.28 22.41
C GLN A 207 -12.74 -40.45 21.48
N ASN A 208 -13.82 -41.04 22.00
CA ASN A 208 -15.11 -41.04 21.32
C ASN A 208 -15.96 -39.87 21.80
N ALA A 209 -16.64 -39.23 20.85
CA ALA A 209 -17.33 -37.97 21.05
C ALA A 209 -18.80 -38.17 21.47
N ILE A 210 -19.26 -37.35 22.41
CA ILE A 210 -20.68 -37.15 22.69
C ILE A 210 -20.93 -35.70 23.05
N ILE A 211 -21.79 -35.04 22.27
CA ILE A 211 -22.18 -33.66 22.50
C ILE A 211 -23.67 -33.58 22.79
N TYR A 212 -24.04 -32.71 23.73
CA TYR A 212 -25.41 -32.34 24.02
C TYR A 212 -25.64 -30.90 23.57
N LEU A 213 -26.67 -30.69 22.76
CA LEU A 213 -26.99 -29.39 22.20
C LEU A 213 -28.47 -29.09 22.34
N ASN A 214 -28.78 -27.83 22.63
CA ASN A 214 -30.14 -27.32 22.59
C ASN A 214 -30.48 -26.88 21.18
N LEU A 215 -31.34 -27.65 20.50
CA LEU A 215 -31.71 -27.41 19.10
C LEU A 215 -33.18 -26.99 18.97
N GLN A 216 -33.46 -26.10 18.03
CA GLN A 216 -34.80 -25.55 17.81
C GLN A 216 -35.58 -26.34 16.75
N ALA A 217 -36.87 -26.58 17.01
CA ALA A 217 -37.76 -27.24 16.05
C ALA A 217 -37.84 -26.44 14.74
N GLY A 218 -37.71 -27.15 13.62
CA GLY A 218 -37.87 -26.56 12.29
C GLY A 218 -36.61 -25.90 11.73
N ASN A 219 -35.57 -25.65 12.54
CA ASN A 219 -34.29 -25.14 12.07
C ASN A 219 -33.44 -26.25 11.44
N THR A 220 -32.60 -25.88 10.49
CA THR A 220 -31.73 -26.81 9.77
C THR A 220 -30.35 -26.82 10.42
N TYR A 221 -29.83 -28.01 10.67
CA TYR A 221 -28.48 -28.23 11.19
C TYR A 221 -27.71 -29.19 10.30
N TYR A 222 -26.43 -28.91 10.08
CA TYR A 222 -25.49 -29.76 9.36
C TYR A 222 -24.59 -30.45 10.37
N ILE A 223 -24.61 -31.79 10.38
CA ILE A 223 -23.79 -32.60 11.29
C ILE A 223 -22.67 -33.22 10.48
N ARG A 224 -21.42 -32.96 10.86
CA ARG A 224 -20.23 -33.60 10.31
C ARG A 224 -19.74 -34.66 11.29
N ILE A 225 -19.64 -35.89 10.82
CA ILE A 225 -19.07 -37.00 11.59
C ILE A 225 -17.70 -37.32 11.00
N GLY A 226 -16.66 -37.04 11.77
CA GLY A 226 -15.28 -37.26 11.38
C GLY A 226 -14.48 -37.97 12.46
N ASP A 227 -13.17 -37.87 12.33
CA ASP A 227 -12.21 -38.53 13.20
C ASP A 227 -11.24 -37.56 13.85
N ASP A 228 -10.65 -38.01 14.95
CA ASP A 228 -9.53 -37.30 15.55
C ASP A 228 -8.25 -37.65 14.78
N GLY A 229 -7.84 -36.73 13.89
CA GLY A 229 -6.69 -36.88 12.99
C GLY A 229 -6.92 -37.86 11.84
N THR A 230 -6.38 -39.08 11.97
CA THR A 230 -6.51 -40.14 10.93
C THR A 230 -6.99 -41.47 11.52
N SER A 231 -7.56 -41.42 12.74
CA SER A 231 -7.89 -42.60 13.54
C SER A 231 -8.93 -43.52 12.88
N CYS A 232 -9.82 -42.95 12.06
CA CYS A 232 -10.88 -43.71 11.39
C CYS A 232 -10.65 -43.81 9.86
N GLU A 233 -9.43 -43.60 9.36
CA GLU A 233 -9.16 -43.71 7.92
C GLU A 233 -9.53 -45.12 7.40
N GLY A 234 -10.50 -45.17 6.47
CA GLY A 234 -11.03 -46.42 5.92
C GLY A 234 -11.94 -47.23 6.87
N ILE A 235 -12.32 -46.68 8.03
CA ILE A 235 -13.18 -47.32 9.03
C ILE A 235 -14.53 -46.57 9.08
N PRO A 236 -15.66 -47.25 8.82
CA PRO A 236 -16.98 -46.65 9.01
C PRO A 236 -17.28 -46.32 10.48
N ILE A 237 -17.85 -45.15 10.73
CA ILE A 237 -18.10 -44.63 12.08
C ILE A 237 -19.57 -44.85 12.46
N SER A 238 -19.82 -45.61 13.53
CA SER A 238 -21.17 -45.79 14.08
C SER A 238 -21.54 -44.63 15.00
N TRP A 239 -22.67 -43.98 14.74
CA TRP A 239 -23.09 -42.79 15.46
C TRP A 239 -24.62 -42.70 15.60
N SER A 240 -25.12 -41.80 16.46
CA SER A 240 -26.55 -41.58 16.62
C SER A 240 -26.90 -40.15 17.03
N VAL A 241 -28.11 -39.72 16.67
CA VAL A 241 -28.78 -38.53 17.20
C VAL A 241 -29.96 -38.98 18.06
N LEU A 242 -30.06 -38.45 19.27
CA LEU A 242 -31.07 -38.79 20.28
C LEU A 242 -31.78 -37.50 20.71
N TYR A 243 -33.11 -37.54 20.81
CA TYR A 243 -33.87 -36.49 21.49
C TYR A 243 -33.92 -36.82 22.99
N ILE A 244 -33.29 -36.00 23.82
CA ILE A 244 -33.21 -36.21 25.26
C ILE A 244 -34.51 -35.77 25.93
N GLY A 245 -35.03 -34.60 25.53
CA GLY A 245 -36.31 -34.09 26.01
C GLY A 245 -36.44 -32.57 25.88
N PRO A 246 -37.59 -32.00 26.29
CA PRO A 246 -37.75 -30.56 26.36
C PRO A 246 -36.94 -29.97 27.51
N ILE A 247 -36.37 -28.78 27.30
CA ILE A 247 -35.68 -28.03 28.35
C ILE A 247 -36.75 -27.54 29.32
N SER A 248 -36.69 -28.03 30.56
CA SER A 248 -37.65 -27.69 31.62
C SER A 248 -36.96 -26.76 32.62
N GLY A 249 -37.66 -25.71 33.04
CA GLY A 249 -37.11 -24.77 34.03
C GLY A 249 -38.06 -23.62 34.33
N CYS A 250 -37.57 -22.68 35.14
CA CYS A 250 -38.32 -21.46 35.42
C CYS A 250 -38.29 -20.51 34.22
N MET A 251 -39.46 -20.12 33.70
CA MET A 251 -39.60 -19.19 32.57
C MET A 251 -40.06 -17.80 33.02
N ASP A 252 -40.16 -17.57 34.34
CA ASP A 252 -40.50 -16.25 34.87
C ASP A 252 -39.22 -15.40 34.95
N PRO A 253 -39.09 -14.31 34.18
CA PRO A 253 -37.88 -13.47 34.19
C PRO A 253 -37.65 -12.75 35.52
N THR A 254 -38.63 -12.75 36.44
CA THR A 254 -38.49 -12.19 37.79
C THR A 254 -37.96 -13.20 38.81
N ALA A 255 -37.84 -14.48 38.43
CA ALA A 255 -37.23 -15.52 39.26
C ALA A 255 -35.70 -15.43 39.20
N CYS A 256 -35.05 -15.67 40.34
CA CYS A 256 -33.59 -15.64 40.43
C CYS A 256 -32.92 -16.79 39.64
N ASN A 257 -33.62 -17.90 39.39
CA ASN A 257 -33.17 -19.01 38.57
C ASN A 257 -33.88 -19.08 37.21
N PHE A 258 -34.25 -17.91 36.65
CA PHE A 258 -34.78 -17.82 35.29
C PHE A 258 -33.85 -18.54 34.30
N GLU A 259 -34.41 -19.49 33.56
CA GLU A 259 -33.76 -20.30 32.53
C GLU A 259 -34.25 -19.81 31.16
N PRO A 260 -33.46 -18.97 30.45
CA PRO A 260 -33.88 -18.37 29.18
C PRO A 260 -34.12 -19.40 28.07
N MET A 261 -33.57 -20.62 28.21
CA MET A 261 -33.70 -21.68 27.21
C MET A 261 -34.88 -22.63 27.48
N ALA A 262 -35.60 -22.48 28.60
CA ALA A 262 -36.67 -23.39 28.96
C ALA A 262 -37.84 -23.32 27.95
N THR A 263 -38.23 -24.49 27.45
CA THR A 263 -39.39 -24.70 26.57
C THR A 263 -40.63 -25.15 27.34
N VAL A 264 -40.42 -25.66 28.55
CA VAL A 264 -41.47 -26.12 29.47
C VAL A 264 -41.33 -25.38 30.78
N HIS A 265 -42.32 -24.55 31.09
CA HIS A 265 -42.37 -23.84 32.36
C HIS A 265 -42.67 -24.81 33.51
N VAL A 266 -41.80 -24.84 34.52
CA VAL A 266 -42.02 -25.58 35.76
C VAL A 266 -42.15 -24.58 36.93
N PRO A 267 -43.36 -24.09 37.25
CA PRO A 267 -43.55 -23.05 38.27
C PRO A 267 -43.02 -23.42 39.66
N SER A 268 -43.02 -24.71 40.01
CA SER A 268 -42.53 -25.20 41.30
C SER A 268 -41.02 -25.09 41.45
N GLU A 269 -40.29 -24.95 40.35
CA GLU A 269 -38.84 -24.79 40.34
C GLU A 269 -38.44 -23.31 40.34
N CYS A 270 -39.38 -22.37 40.14
CA CYS A 270 -39.09 -20.95 40.19
C CYS A 270 -38.76 -20.49 41.62
N LEU A 271 -37.57 -19.93 41.78
CA LEU A 271 -37.09 -19.34 43.02
C LEU A 271 -37.21 -17.82 42.92
N TYR A 272 -37.76 -17.18 43.95
CA TYR A 272 -37.91 -15.72 44.01
C TYR A 272 -37.21 -15.18 45.25
N SER A 273 -36.56 -14.04 45.11
CA SER A 273 -35.96 -13.35 46.25
C SER A 273 -37.00 -13.08 47.34
N PRO A 274 -36.70 -13.32 48.63
CA PRO A 274 -35.38 -13.62 49.23
C PRO A 274 -35.14 -15.12 49.52
N ASN A 275 -35.57 -16.04 48.66
CA ASN A 275 -35.35 -17.48 48.86
C ASN A 275 -33.83 -17.78 49.01
N PRO A 276 -33.39 -18.47 50.08
CA PRO A 276 -31.98 -18.77 50.31
C PRO A 276 -31.36 -19.71 49.27
N ASP A 277 -32.18 -20.43 48.50
CA ASP A 277 -31.71 -21.30 47.41
C ASP A 277 -31.53 -20.55 46.08
N CYS A 278 -31.82 -19.24 46.04
CA CYS A 278 -31.50 -18.42 44.87
C CYS A 278 -30.00 -18.49 44.58
N PRO A 279 -29.60 -18.75 43.33
CA PRO A 279 -28.20 -18.65 42.96
C PRO A 279 -27.72 -17.21 43.16
N ASP A 280 -26.47 -17.07 43.56
CA ASP A 280 -25.86 -15.79 43.91
C ASP A 280 -25.36 -15.07 42.65
N GLY A 281 -24.81 -15.82 41.68
CA GLY A 281 -24.29 -15.28 40.43
C GLY A 281 -23.24 -16.18 39.75
N PRO A 282 -22.85 -15.86 38.51
CA PRO A 282 -21.70 -16.48 37.85
C PRO A 282 -20.38 -16.06 38.51
N ASP A 283 -19.30 -16.82 38.29
CA ASP A 283 -17.95 -16.47 38.75
C ASP A 283 -16.95 -17.10 37.80
N LEU A 284 -16.35 -16.30 36.92
CA LEU A 284 -15.42 -16.73 35.90
C LEU A 284 -13.99 -16.74 36.48
N ILE A 285 -13.21 -17.73 36.09
CA ILE A 285 -11.80 -17.84 36.46
C ILE A 285 -10.97 -18.29 35.27
N VAL A 286 -9.82 -17.64 35.07
CA VAL A 286 -8.82 -18.08 34.10
C VAL A 286 -7.90 -19.10 34.75
N VAL A 287 -7.76 -20.29 34.14
CA VAL A 287 -6.95 -21.38 34.69
C VAL A 287 -5.47 -21.17 34.36
N GLN A 288 -4.76 -20.47 35.25
CA GLN A 288 -3.35 -20.08 35.06
C GLN A 288 -2.40 -21.26 34.73
N SER A 289 -2.65 -22.46 35.28
CA SER A 289 -1.81 -23.62 35.02
C SER A 289 -1.86 -24.10 33.57
N GLU A 290 -3.00 -23.93 32.90
CA GLU A 290 -3.14 -24.31 31.49
C GLU A 290 -2.30 -23.41 30.60
N ILE A 291 -2.32 -22.09 30.86
CA ILE A 291 -1.47 -21.13 30.14
C ILE A 291 0.01 -21.53 30.28
N ILE A 292 0.48 -21.73 31.52
CA ILE A 292 1.90 -22.04 31.79
C ILE A 292 2.35 -23.37 31.17
N SER A 293 1.51 -24.40 31.23
CA SER A 293 1.89 -25.76 30.81
C SER A 293 1.80 -25.99 29.31
N SER A 294 1.04 -25.17 28.59
CA SER A 294 0.82 -25.26 27.14
C SER A 294 1.68 -24.32 26.30
N MET A 295 2.48 -23.44 26.94
CA MET A 295 3.28 -22.44 26.23
C MET A 295 4.37 -23.02 25.32
N TYR A 296 4.43 -22.56 24.07
CA TYR A 296 5.59 -22.76 23.20
C TYR A 296 5.70 -21.67 22.13
N THR A 297 6.90 -21.48 21.59
CA THR A 297 7.15 -20.56 20.48
C THR A 297 7.06 -21.26 19.14
N GLN A 298 6.57 -20.54 18.13
CA GLN A 298 6.52 -21.01 16.74
C GLN A 298 6.91 -19.88 15.79
N ASN A 299 7.61 -20.22 14.70
CA ASN A 299 7.70 -19.35 13.55
C ASN A 299 6.51 -19.64 12.62
N LYS A 300 5.67 -18.63 12.36
CA LYS A 300 4.54 -18.71 11.44
C LYS A 300 4.79 -17.76 10.28
N SER A 301 4.74 -18.24 9.05
CA SER A 301 4.74 -17.36 7.88
C SER A 301 3.34 -16.78 7.73
N ASN A 302 3.25 -15.48 7.52
CA ASN A 302 2.02 -14.78 7.25
C ASN A 302 2.06 -14.09 5.90
N THR A 303 1.12 -14.45 5.04
CA THR A 303 0.80 -13.76 3.78
C THR A 303 -0.68 -13.39 3.72
N ASP A 304 -1.41 -13.67 4.80
CA ASP A 304 -2.85 -13.52 4.90
C ASP A 304 -3.15 -12.22 5.65
N ASN A 305 -3.92 -11.35 5.01
CA ASN A 305 -4.35 -10.10 5.63
C ASN A 305 -5.27 -10.36 6.82
N CYS A 306 -5.96 -11.50 6.89
CA CYS A 306 -6.91 -11.81 7.96
C CYS A 306 -6.28 -11.81 9.35
N TYR A 307 -5.08 -12.38 9.52
CA TYR A 307 -4.42 -12.35 10.83
C TYR A 307 -4.02 -10.94 11.27
N VAL A 308 -3.80 -10.03 10.32
CA VAL A 308 -3.48 -8.62 10.60
C VAL A 308 -4.77 -7.86 10.92
N ASN A 309 -5.81 -8.06 10.11
CA ASN A 309 -7.12 -7.45 10.31
C ASN A 309 -7.75 -7.82 11.65
N GLU A 310 -7.64 -9.08 12.07
CA GLU A 310 -8.15 -9.56 13.36
C GLU A 310 -7.32 -9.11 14.56
N GLY A 311 -6.27 -8.30 14.35
CA GLY A 311 -5.39 -7.82 15.41
C GLY A 311 -4.51 -8.90 16.06
N CYS A 312 -4.58 -10.14 15.60
CA CYS A 312 -3.87 -11.25 16.22
C CYS A 312 -2.41 -11.39 15.75
N MET A 313 -1.99 -10.61 14.75
CA MET A 313 -0.63 -10.62 14.22
C MET A 313 -0.16 -9.23 13.77
N ALA A 314 1.05 -8.87 14.18
CA ALA A 314 1.63 -7.55 13.95
C ALA A 314 2.29 -7.40 12.57
N GLY A 315 1.67 -7.96 11.52
CA GLY A 315 2.09 -7.83 10.13
C GLY A 315 2.48 -9.13 9.42
N TYR A 316 3.14 -8.95 8.28
CA TYR A 316 3.40 -10.01 7.29
C TYR A 316 4.79 -10.64 7.43
N GLY A 317 5.04 -11.69 6.63
CA GLY A 317 6.31 -12.39 6.59
C GLY A 317 6.45 -13.43 7.70
N THR A 318 7.68 -13.80 8.06
CA THR A 318 7.90 -14.77 9.15
C THR A 318 7.74 -14.09 10.50
N ARG A 319 6.68 -14.46 11.23
CA ARG A 319 6.35 -13.98 12.57
C ARG A 319 6.78 -14.99 13.62
N ARG A 320 7.22 -14.49 14.78
CA ARG A 320 7.56 -15.28 15.97
C ARG A 320 6.41 -15.15 16.95
N ILE A 321 5.66 -16.22 17.14
CA ILE A 321 4.47 -16.21 17.99
C ILE A 321 4.70 -17.05 19.24
N LEU A 322 4.11 -16.64 20.36
CA LEU A 322 4.00 -17.42 21.59
C LEU A 322 2.58 -17.95 21.70
N ARG A 323 2.40 -19.26 21.53
CA ARG A 323 1.12 -19.95 21.67
C ARG A 323 0.91 -20.42 23.09
N PHE A 324 -0.35 -20.45 23.52
CA PHE A 324 -0.79 -20.98 24.82
C PHE A 324 -2.29 -21.26 24.80
N THR A 325 -2.75 -22.20 25.62
CA THR A 325 -4.16 -22.52 25.81
C THR A 325 -4.78 -21.54 26.81
N THR A 326 -5.94 -20.99 26.47
CA THR A 326 -6.79 -20.24 27.39
C THR A 326 -7.93 -21.14 27.86
N HIS A 327 -8.10 -21.27 29.17
CA HIS A 327 -9.19 -22.04 29.77
C HIS A 327 -9.90 -21.17 30.81
N ILE A 328 -11.17 -20.90 30.57
CA ILE A 328 -12.02 -20.07 31.41
C ILE A 328 -13.12 -20.95 31.99
N LYS A 329 -13.32 -20.91 33.30
CA LYS A 329 -14.35 -21.72 33.98
C LYS A 329 -15.35 -20.84 34.68
N ASN A 330 -16.61 -21.25 34.69
CA ASN A 330 -17.60 -20.70 35.61
C ASN A 330 -17.65 -21.55 36.89
N ILE A 331 -17.02 -21.05 37.95
CA ILE A 331 -17.00 -21.65 39.29
C ILE A 331 -18.13 -21.13 40.19
N GLY A 332 -18.98 -20.25 39.67
CA GLY A 332 -20.16 -19.73 40.35
C GLY A 332 -21.28 -20.76 40.47
N ASN A 333 -22.40 -20.35 41.05
CA ASN A 333 -23.59 -21.18 41.18
C ASN A 333 -24.71 -20.79 40.20
N GLN A 334 -24.41 -19.90 39.25
CA GLN A 334 -25.30 -19.48 38.18
C GLN A 334 -24.57 -19.45 36.84
N ASP A 335 -25.31 -19.73 35.77
CA ASP A 335 -24.80 -19.61 34.40
C ASP A 335 -24.44 -18.15 34.06
N TYR A 336 -23.34 -17.96 33.35
CA TYR A 336 -22.97 -16.69 32.71
C TYR A 336 -23.59 -16.69 31.31
N TYR A 337 -24.67 -15.94 31.10
CA TYR A 337 -25.45 -16.01 29.86
C TYR A 337 -25.19 -14.81 28.94
N ILE A 338 -24.64 -15.10 27.76
CA ILE A 338 -24.35 -14.11 26.70
C ILE A 338 -25.50 -14.05 25.68
N GLY A 339 -26.06 -15.21 25.31
CA GLY A 339 -27.16 -15.33 24.37
C GLY A 339 -26.74 -15.54 22.92
N SER A 340 -27.72 -15.51 22.02
CA SER A 340 -27.47 -15.73 20.59
C SER A 340 -26.84 -14.52 19.90
N PRO A 341 -25.90 -14.75 18.97
CA PRO A 341 -25.40 -13.72 18.07
C PRO A 341 -26.51 -13.07 17.23
N PRO A 342 -26.28 -11.87 16.67
CA PRO A 342 -27.25 -11.22 15.80
C PRO A 342 -27.63 -12.08 14.58
N ALA A 343 -28.91 -12.07 14.21
CA ALA A 343 -29.46 -12.93 13.16
C ALA A 343 -29.05 -12.54 11.72
N SER A 344 -28.38 -11.41 11.54
CA SER A 344 -27.96 -10.90 10.24
C SER A 344 -26.64 -10.16 10.39
N GLN A 345 -25.66 -10.46 9.54
CA GLN A 345 -24.30 -9.89 9.52
C GLN A 345 -24.26 -8.36 9.54
N THR A 346 -25.31 -7.70 9.03
CA THR A 346 -25.40 -6.23 8.97
C THR A 346 -26.14 -5.62 10.16
N ALA A 347 -26.50 -6.43 11.16
CA ALA A 347 -27.17 -5.92 12.35
C ALA A 347 -26.13 -5.30 13.29
N GLU A 348 -26.29 -4.01 13.56
CA GLU A 348 -25.46 -3.32 14.56
C GLU A 348 -25.80 -3.84 15.97
N ASP A 349 -24.78 -4.29 16.71
CA ASP A 349 -24.87 -4.66 18.12
C ASP A 349 -23.62 -4.14 18.86
N PRO A 350 -23.75 -3.51 20.03
CA PRO A 350 -22.61 -2.92 20.74
C PRO A 350 -21.60 -3.93 21.31
N GLN A 351 -21.91 -5.23 21.33
CA GLN A 351 -21.05 -6.25 21.95
C GLN A 351 -20.70 -7.42 21.01
N TRP A 352 -21.24 -7.39 19.78
CA TRP A 352 -20.93 -8.39 18.77
C TRP A 352 -20.33 -7.73 17.53
N GLU A 353 -19.16 -8.20 17.13
CA GLU A 353 -18.50 -7.81 15.89
C GLU A 353 -18.60 -8.96 14.88
N TRP A 354 -18.92 -8.66 13.63
CA TRP A 354 -18.92 -9.67 12.57
C TRP A 354 -17.52 -9.80 11.99
N ASP A 355 -16.91 -10.97 12.12
CA ASP A 355 -15.62 -11.23 11.52
C ASP A 355 -15.79 -11.62 10.05
N ASN A 356 -15.26 -10.79 9.15
CA ASN A 356 -15.32 -11.02 7.71
C ASN A 356 -14.36 -12.12 7.21
N CYS A 357 -13.31 -12.43 7.97
CA CYS A 357 -12.30 -13.43 7.63
C CYS A 357 -12.74 -14.84 7.98
N HIS A 358 -13.37 -15.01 9.14
CA HIS A 358 -13.86 -16.28 9.67
C HIS A 358 -15.38 -16.46 9.56
N GLN A 359 -16.08 -15.45 9.02
CA GLN A 359 -17.51 -15.44 8.72
C GLN A 359 -18.37 -15.91 9.90
N HIS A 360 -18.08 -15.40 11.10
CA HIS A 360 -18.90 -15.59 12.28
C HIS A 360 -18.82 -14.40 13.23
N TRP A 361 -19.74 -14.36 14.20
CA TRP A 361 -19.78 -13.29 15.20
C TRP A 361 -18.79 -13.53 16.32
N HIS A 362 -18.03 -12.49 16.62
CA HIS A 362 -17.13 -12.35 17.75
C HIS A 362 -17.85 -11.62 18.89
N TYR A 363 -17.83 -12.20 20.10
CA TYR A 363 -18.30 -11.49 21.29
C TYR A 363 -17.13 -10.72 21.91
N GLU A 364 -17.24 -9.39 21.88
CA GLU A 364 -16.19 -8.48 22.33
C GLU A 364 -16.11 -8.41 23.87
N GLY A 365 -14.90 -8.26 24.39
CA GLY A 365 -14.65 -8.06 25.82
C GLY A 365 -14.72 -9.33 26.70
N TYR A 366 -14.90 -10.52 26.13
CA TYR A 366 -14.90 -11.76 26.92
C TYR A 366 -13.52 -12.09 27.49
N ALA A 367 -12.45 -12.06 26.69
CA ALA A 367 -11.10 -12.33 27.16
C ALA A 367 -10.06 -11.50 26.40
N GLU A 368 -8.90 -11.27 27.04
CA GLU A 368 -7.84 -10.43 26.47
C GLU A 368 -6.46 -10.91 26.90
N TYR A 369 -5.47 -10.76 26.00
CA TYR A 369 -4.07 -11.14 26.23
C TYR A 369 -3.19 -9.89 26.21
N VAL A 370 -2.55 -9.61 27.35
CA VAL A 370 -1.73 -8.41 27.52
C VAL A 370 -0.32 -8.79 27.92
N LEU A 371 0.68 -8.16 27.31
CA LEU A 371 2.08 -8.31 27.70
C LEU A 371 2.59 -7.03 28.35
N TYR A 372 3.04 -7.12 29.59
CA TYR A 372 3.65 -6.01 30.30
C TYR A 372 5.17 -6.12 30.35
N ASP A 373 5.86 -4.99 30.17
CA ASP A 373 7.29 -4.86 30.41
C ASP A 373 7.63 -4.89 31.92
N VAL A 374 8.92 -4.75 32.26
CA VAL A 374 9.39 -4.75 33.66
C VAL A 374 8.94 -3.52 34.46
N ASN A 375 8.49 -2.46 33.78
CA ASN A 375 7.99 -1.22 34.38
C ASN A 375 6.46 -1.24 34.52
N GLY A 376 5.80 -2.28 34.01
CA GLY A 376 4.34 -2.41 34.02
C GLY A 376 3.64 -1.68 32.87
N ALA A 377 4.39 -1.22 31.87
CA ALA A 377 3.83 -0.66 30.64
C ALA A 377 3.37 -1.79 29.71
N GLU A 378 2.16 -1.66 29.20
CA GLU A 378 1.60 -2.54 28.18
C GLU A 378 2.41 -2.45 26.87
N LEU A 379 2.55 -3.57 26.19
CA LEU A 379 3.17 -3.68 24.87
C LEU A 379 2.12 -4.19 23.88
N PRO A 380 2.01 -3.59 22.68
CA PRO A 380 1.21 -4.17 21.63
C PRO A 380 1.82 -5.53 21.27
N VAL A 381 1.05 -6.60 21.46
CA VAL A 381 1.48 -7.98 21.13
C VAL A 381 0.45 -8.78 20.35
N GLY A 382 -0.71 -8.19 20.05
CA GLY A 382 -1.72 -8.76 19.17
C GLY A 382 -2.36 -9.96 19.84
N PHE A 383 -3.68 -10.06 19.75
CA PHE A 383 -4.39 -11.11 20.47
C PHE A 383 -5.65 -11.51 19.73
N LYS A 384 -6.28 -12.58 20.22
CA LYS A 384 -7.57 -13.02 19.73
C LYS A 384 -8.65 -12.07 20.23
N ASN A 385 -9.17 -11.21 19.35
CA ASN A 385 -10.20 -10.25 19.73
C ASN A 385 -11.58 -10.90 19.90
N GLY A 386 -11.85 -11.95 19.11
CA GLY A 386 -13.16 -12.60 19.06
C GLY A 386 -13.25 -13.99 19.68
N PHE A 387 -14.28 -14.19 20.50
CA PHE A 387 -14.58 -15.48 21.12
C PHE A 387 -16.02 -15.91 20.82
N CYS A 388 -16.18 -17.15 20.38
CA CYS A 388 -17.38 -17.90 20.65
C CYS A 388 -17.30 -18.52 22.05
N VAL A 389 -18.26 -18.21 22.92
CA VAL A 389 -18.29 -18.70 24.30
C VAL A 389 -19.26 -19.88 24.43
N LEU A 390 -18.73 -21.08 24.68
CA LEU A 390 -19.48 -22.32 24.79
C LEU A 390 -18.94 -23.27 25.86
N ASP A 391 -19.74 -24.27 26.23
CA ASP A 391 -19.38 -25.28 27.22
C ASP A 391 -18.57 -26.43 26.59
N LEU A 392 -17.22 -26.35 26.64
CA LEU A 392 -16.31 -27.41 26.15
C LEU A 392 -15.89 -28.41 27.22
N GLU A 393 -16.05 -28.06 28.50
CA GLU A 393 -15.66 -28.90 29.63
C GLU A 393 -16.60 -28.71 30.81
N CYS A 394 -17.06 -29.79 31.46
CA CYS A 394 -17.96 -29.72 32.62
C CYS A 394 -17.51 -30.56 33.82
N SER A 395 -16.19 -30.70 34.03
CA SER A 395 -15.61 -31.44 35.16
C SER A 395 -15.92 -30.83 36.53
N GLY A 396 -16.40 -29.59 36.58
CA GLY A 396 -16.93 -28.94 37.79
C GLY A 396 -18.30 -29.49 38.23
N GLY A 397 -18.91 -30.40 37.46
CA GLY A 397 -20.17 -31.05 37.79
C GLY A 397 -21.39 -30.40 37.12
N GLY A 398 -21.18 -29.44 36.22
CA GLY A 398 -22.22 -28.86 35.36
C GLY A 398 -22.68 -29.82 34.26
N THR A 399 -23.72 -29.44 33.53
CA THR A 399 -24.18 -30.13 32.31
C THR A 399 -24.21 -29.10 31.21
N ALA A 400 -23.43 -29.29 30.14
CA ALA A 400 -23.27 -28.33 29.05
C ALA A 400 -24.64 -27.89 28.49
N LYS A 401 -24.81 -26.58 28.29
CA LYS A 401 -26.04 -25.94 27.76
C LYS A 401 -25.78 -25.02 26.57
N PHE A 402 -24.61 -24.39 26.54
CA PHE A 402 -24.29 -23.31 25.61
C PHE A 402 -23.41 -23.77 24.44
N SER A 403 -23.50 -23.02 23.35
CA SER A 403 -23.00 -23.35 22.01
C SER A 403 -22.74 -22.02 21.26
N CYS A 404 -22.03 -21.98 20.13
CA CYS A 404 -21.83 -20.69 19.43
C CYS A 404 -23.13 -20.04 18.95
N GLY A 405 -24.19 -20.82 18.72
CA GLY A 405 -25.51 -20.30 18.37
C GLY A 405 -26.31 -19.71 19.54
N ASN A 406 -25.92 -20.00 20.78
CA ASN A 406 -26.46 -19.41 22.00
C ASN A 406 -25.43 -19.51 23.12
N GLN A 407 -24.70 -18.41 23.33
CA GLN A 407 -23.44 -18.41 24.04
C GLN A 407 -23.59 -18.19 25.54
N GLY A 408 -22.60 -18.67 26.28
CA GLY A 408 -22.51 -18.59 27.73
C GLY A 408 -21.63 -19.69 28.31
N ILE A 409 -21.43 -19.66 29.64
CA ILE A 409 -20.77 -20.74 30.38
C ILE A 409 -21.66 -21.21 31.52
N THR A 410 -22.03 -22.49 31.48
CA THR A 410 -22.86 -23.13 32.50
C THR A 410 -22.11 -23.19 33.83
N ALA A 411 -22.82 -23.04 34.95
CA ALA A 411 -22.24 -23.23 36.28
C ALA A 411 -21.58 -24.63 36.40
N GLY A 412 -20.28 -24.66 36.73
CA GLY A 412 -19.49 -25.88 36.80
C GLY A 412 -18.92 -26.37 35.46
N CYS A 413 -19.06 -25.58 34.39
CA CYS A 413 -18.44 -25.81 33.09
C CYS A 413 -17.35 -24.77 32.77
N GLY A 414 -16.73 -24.90 31.62
CA GLY A 414 -15.68 -24.03 31.13
C GLY A 414 -15.48 -24.14 29.63
N ASP A 415 -14.82 -23.11 29.11
CA ASP A 415 -14.53 -22.86 27.71
C ASP A 415 -13.01 -22.93 27.49
N ILE A 416 -12.59 -23.66 26.46
CA ILE A 416 -11.18 -23.99 26.19
C ILE A 416 -10.82 -23.55 24.78
N TYR A 417 -9.91 -22.59 24.69
CA TYR A 417 -9.24 -22.19 23.47
C TYR A 417 -7.85 -22.82 23.41
N ASN A 418 -7.73 -23.93 22.68
CA ASN A 418 -6.49 -24.69 22.59
C ASN A 418 -5.40 -23.91 21.84
N HIS A 419 -4.16 -23.98 22.33
CA HIS A 419 -2.97 -23.37 21.72
C HIS A 419 -2.77 -23.65 20.22
N SER A 420 -3.40 -24.69 19.64
CA SER A 420 -3.33 -25.02 18.22
C SER A 420 -4.22 -24.16 17.33
N LEU A 421 -5.24 -23.50 17.88
CA LEU A 421 -6.22 -22.71 17.12
C LEU A 421 -5.59 -21.51 16.42
N ASN A 422 -6.27 -20.99 15.41
CA ASN A 422 -5.89 -19.72 14.79
C ASN A 422 -6.13 -18.55 15.76
N CYS A 423 -5.28 -17.52 15.62
CA CYS A 423 -5.14 -16.38 16.52
C CYS A 423 -4.87 -16.69 18.01
N GLN A 424 -4.66 -17.96 18.38
CA GLN A 424 -4.38 -18.37 19.75
C GLN A 424 -2.89 -18.20 20.12
N TRP A 425 -2.41 -16.96 20.07
CA TRP A 425 -1.05 -16.57 20.38
C TRP A 425 -0.94 -15.08 20.72
N ILE A 426 0.25 -14.66 21.15
CA ILE A 426 0.73 -13.29 21.00
C ILE A 426 1.90 -13.23 20.02
N ASP A 427 1.98 -12.20 19.20
CA ASP A 427 3.12 -11.91 18.31
C ASP A 427 4.25 -11.25 19.10
N ILE A 428 5.38 -11.96 19.19
CA ILE A 428 6.60 -11.52 19.90
C ILE A 428 7.74 -11.22 18.92
N THR A 429 7.42 -10.88 17.66
CA THR A 429 8.43 -10.66 16.62
C THR A 429 9.32 -9.46 16.91
N THR A 430 8.73 -8.34 17.33
CA THR A 430 9.42 -7.07 17.64
C THR A 430 9.75 -6.91 19.13
N VAL A 431 9.18 -7.76 20.00
CA VAL A 431 9.39 -7.71 21.46
C VAL A 431 10.86 -8.02 21.81
N PRO A 432 11.62 -7.11 22.44
CA PRO A 432 13.02 -7.34 22.77
C PRO A 432 13.26 -8.50 23.73
N SER A 433 14.51 -8.96 23.84
CA SER A 433 14.86 -9.95 24.87
C SER A 433 14.74 -9.33 26.27
N GLY A 434 14.03 -9.99 27.17
CA GLY A 434 13.70 -9.41 28.47
C GLY A 434 12.83 -10.32 29.33
N ILE A 435 12.49 -9.83 30.52
CA ILE A 435 11.49 -10.44 31.39
C ILE A 435 10.21 -9.62 31.26
N TYR A 436 9.09 -10.32 31.10
CA TYR A 436 7.78 -9.73 30.88
C TYR A 436 6.74 -10.43 31.75
N THR A 437 5.59 -9.79 31.94
CA THR A 437 4.42 -10.40 32.57
C THR A 437 3.34 -10.57 31.51
N LEU A 438 3.11 -11.81 31.07
CA LEU A 438 1.94 -12.15 30.27
C LEU A 438 0.73 -12.25 31.19
N VAL A 439 -0.32 -11.51 30.89
CA VAL A 439 -1.60 -11.53 31.57
C VAL A 439 -2.67 -12.01 30.60
N VAL A 440 -3.51 -12.93 31.08
CA VAL A 440 -4.76 -13.32 30.43
C VAL A 440 -5.88 -12.97 31.39
N ARG A 441 -6.84 -12.17 30.93
CA ARG A 441 -7.98 -11.73 31.74
C ARG A 441 -9.31 -12.00 31.05
N VAL A 442 -10.36 -12.26 31.83
CA VAL A 442 -11.74 -12.53 31.37
C VAL A 442 -12.71 -11.50 31.96
N ASN A 443 -13.70 -11.00 31.21
CA ASN A 443 -14.71 -10.04 31.68
C ASN A 443 -14.13 -8.92 32.58
N TRP A 444 -12.98 -8.37 32.15
CA TRP A 444 -12.14 -7.49 32.96
C TRP A 444 -12.70 -6.07 33.10
N ASP A 445 -13.63 -5.71 32.21
CA ASP A 445 -14.43 -4.48 32.24
C ASP A 445 -15.62 -4.56 33.24
N HIS A 446 -15.83 -5.73 33.85
CA HIS A 446 -16.88 -6.05 34.80
C HIS A 446 -18.30 -5.93 34.24
N SER A 447 -18.45 -6.15 32.93
CA SER A 447 -19.75 -6.14 32.28
C SER A 447 -20.69 -7.21 32.87
N PRO A 448 -21.98 -6.89 33.09
CA PRO A 448 -22.96 -7.91 33.46
C PRO A 448 -23.27 -8.81 32.26
N ASP A 449 -23.75 -10.02 32.54
CA ASP A 449 -24.29 -10.91 31.51
C ASP A 449 -25.59 -10.32 30.89
N LYS A 450 -26.14 -10.96 29.84
CA LYS A 450 -27.33 -10.48 29.11
C LYS A 450 -28.58 -10.35 29.98
N LEU A 451 -28.62 -10.99 31.16
CA LEU A 451 -29.73 -10.92 32.11
C LEU A 451 -29.46 -9.89 33.22
N GLY A 452 -28.36 -9.14 33.15
CA GLY A 452 -27.98 -8.13 34.14
C GLY A 452 -27.31 -8.72 35.37
N ARG A 453 -26.79 -9.96 35.30
CA ARG A 453 -26.12 -10.62 36.43
C ARG A 453 -24.65 -10.24 36.44
N HIS A 454 -24.15 -9.90 37.61
CA HIS A 454 -22.73 -9.61 37.83
C HIS A 454 -22.03 -10.82 38.42
N GLU A 455 -20.72 -10.90 38.20
CA GLU A 455 -19.92 -11.97 38.77
C GLU A 455 -19.76 -11.82 40.29
N LEU A 456 -19.57 -12.94 40.97
CA LEU A 456 -19.36 -12.97 42.42
C LEU A 456 -18.00 -12.41 42.83
N ASN A 457 -16.98 -12.58 41.99
CA ASN A 457 -15.62 -12.17 42.28
C ASN A 457 -14.86 -11.84 40.99
N TYR A 458 -14.38 -10.60 40.87
CA TYR A 458 -13.60 -10.17 39.72
C TYR A 458 -12.07 -10.31 39.92
N SER A 459 -11.61 -10.62 41.14
CA SER A 459 -10.18 -10.72 41.45
C SER A 459 -9.49 -11.96 40.86
N ASN A 460 -10.27 -12.98 40.51
CA ASN A 460 -9.85 -14.24 39.88
C ASN A 460 -10.05 -14.25 38.37
N ASN A 461 -10.53 -13.14 37.81
CA ASN A 461 -10.65 -12.95 36.37
C ASN A 461 -9.28 -12.79 35.70
N TRP A 462 -8.21 -12.74 36.47
CA TRP A 462 -6.84 -12.51 36.01
C TRP A 462 -5.96 -13.73 36.27
N ALA A 463 -5.25 -14.16 35.23
CA ALA A 463 -4.15 -15.13 35.33
C ALA A 463 -2.90 -14.52 34.72
N GLN A 464 -1.73 -14.90 35.25
CA GLN A 464 -0.47 -14.37 34.73
C GLN A 464 0.67 -15.40 34.70
N ALA A 465 1.64 -15.13 33.84
CA ALA A 465 2.91 -15.82 33.80
C ALA A 465 4.04 -14.80 33.60
N CYS A 466 5.02 -14.80 34.50
CA CYS A 466 6.27 -14.10 34.26
C CYS A 466 7.08 -14.94 33.28
N ILE A 467 7.44 -14.36 32.14
CA ILE A 467 8.13 -15.06 31.07
C ILE A 467 9.42 -14.33 30.72
N GLN A 468 10.46 -15.10 30.41
CA GLN A 468 11.68 -14.58 29.82
C GLN A 468 11.65 -14.85 28.32
N ILE A 469 11.63 -13.80 27.53
CA ILE A 469 11.73 -13.85 26.07
C ILE A 469 13.21 -13.69 25.70
N THR A 470 13.72 -14.59 24.87
CA THR A 470 15.07 -14.50 24.29
C THR A 470 14.96 -14.53 22.77
N GLN A 471 15.38 -13.44 22.12
CA GLN A 471 15.41 -13.31 20.67
C GLN A 471 16.69 -13.92 20.11
N GLY A 472 16.53 -14.80 19.13
CA GLY A 472 17.59 -15.31 18.27
C GLY A 472 17.58 -14.66 16.89
N ALA A 473 18.53 -15.06 16.04
CA ALA A 473 18.63 -14.53 14.68
C ALA A 473 17.41 -14.87 13.81
N THR A 474 16.86 -16.08 13.94
CA THR A 474 15.74 -16.59 13.14
C THR A 474 14.61 -17.20 13.97
N SER A 475 14.68 -17.16 15.30
CA SER A 475 13.67 -17.74 16.19
C SER A 475 13.66 -17.00 17.53
N ALA A 476 12.62 -17.22 18.33
CA ALA A 476 12.55 -16.81 19.74
C ALA A 476 12.36 -18.03 20.64
N SER A 477 12.85 -17.94 21.88
CA SER A 477 12.56 -18.92 22.93
C SER A 477 11.97 -18.23 24.16
N VAL A 478 10.97 -18.86 24.76
CA VAL A 478 10.30 -18.38 25.97
C VAL A 478 10.47 -19.40 27.09
N SER A 479 10.76 -18.92 28.30
CA SER A 479 10.79 -19.75 29.51
C SER A 479 10.07 -19.06 30.66
N VAL A 480 9.30 -19.82 31.44
CA VAL A 480 8.58 -19.30 32.60
C VAL A 480 9.54 -19.02 33.75
N VAL A 481 9.42 -17.83 34.35
CA VAL A 481 10.22 -17.36 35.48
C VAL A 481 9.44 -17.61 36.78
N SER A 482 10.09 -18.26 37.75
CA SER A 482 9.49 -18.51 39.06
C SER A 482 9.42 -17.24 39.91
N GLY A 483 8.39 -17.10 40.74
CA GLY A 483 8.26 -15.99 41.68
C GLY A 483 7.60 -14.75 41.09
N CYS A 484 6.50 -14.96 40.35
CA CYS A 484 5.73 -13.89 39.73
C CYS A 484 4.80 -13.24 40.78
N SER A 485 5.09 -12.00 41.18
CA SER A 485 4.16 -11.20 41.98
C SER A 485 2.94 -10.82 41.14
N PRO A 486 1.74 -10.70 41.73
CA PRO A 486 0.57 -10.19 41.02
C PRO A 486 0.90 -8.90 40.25
N TYR A 487 0.46 -8.82 38.99
CA TYR A 487 0.56 -7.59 38.22
C TYR A 487 -0.06 -6.46 39.04
N THR A 488 0.68 -5.36 39.12
CA THR A 488 0.25 -4.16 39.81
C THR A 488 0.39 -3.04 38.80
N ASP A 489 -0.71 -2.35 38.54
CA ASP A 489 -0.75 -1.26 37.58
C ASP A 489 0.09 -0.06 38.06
N CYS A 490 0.18 0.99 37.23
CA CYS A 490 1.04 2.12 37.57
C CYS A 490 0.54 2.94 38.78
N LEU A 491 -0.71 2.76 39.24
CA LEU A 491 -1.28 3.39 40.44
C LEU A 491 -1.04 2.55 41.70
N GLY A 492 -0.50 1.35 41.58
CA GLY A 492 -0.29 0.43 42.70
C GLY A 492 -1.49 -0.49 42.95
N GLU A 493 -2.47 -0.54 42.05
CA GLU A 493 -3.63 -1.43 42.15
C GLU A 493 -3.28 -2.81 41.56
N ILE A 494 -3.40 -3.85 42.38
CA ILE A 494 -3.21 -5.23 41.92
C ILE A 494 -4.34 -5.55 40.93
N TYR A 495 -3.98 -6.02 39.74
CA TYR A 495 -4.92 -6.26 38.64
C TYR A 495 -5.73 -5.02 38.23
N GLY A 496 -5.14 -3.83 38.40
CA GLY A 496 -5.69 -2.59 37.86
C GLY A 496 -5.41 -2.44 36.37
N ALA A 497 -6.05 -1.46 35.74
CA ALA A 497 -5.93 -1.17 34.31
C ALA A 497 -5.17 0.14 34.03
N ALA A 498 -4.66 0.84 35.05
CA ALA A 498 -4.00 2.12 34.83
C ALA A 498 -2.64 1.93 34.12
N GLN A 499 -2.52 2.51 32.92
CA GLN A 499 -1.29 2.57 32.14
C GLN A 499 -0.59 3.94 32.27
N PRO A 500 0.75 3.99 32.16
CA PRO A 500 1.44 5.25 31.92
C PRO A 500 1.01 5.83 30.57
N ASP A 501 0.83 7.15 30.54
CA ASP A 501 0.65 7.87 29.28
C ASP A 501 1.96 7.90 28.48
N CYS A 502 1.90 8.43 27.25
CA CYS A 502 3.06 8.49 26.36
C CYS A 502 4.25 9.30 26.92
N SER A 503 4.06 10.09 27.99
CA SER A 503 5.12 10.83 28.69
C SER A 503 5.65 10.10 29.93
N GLY A 504 5.13 8.92 30.22
CA GLY A 504 5.46 8.10 31.39
C GLY A 504 4.69 8.47 32.66
N ILE A 505 3.66 9.31 32.56
CA ILE A 505 2.82 9.69 33.72
C ILE A 505 1.68 8.69 33.84
N CYS A 506 1.62 7.99 34.97
CA CYS A 506 0.54 7.05 35.26
C CYS A 506 -0.85 7.69 35.17
N ALA A 507 -1.75 7.11 34.37
CA ALA A 507 -3.08 7.66 34.07
C ALA A 507 -3.03 9.15 33.70
N GLY A 508 -1.95 9.54 33.01
CA GLY A 508 -1.67 10.92 32.66
C GLY A 508 -2.53 11.40 31.48
N PRO A 509 -2.58 12.72 31.25
CA PRO A 509 -3.46 13.30 30.25
C PRO A 509 -2.87 13.31 28.84
N PHE A 510 -1.57 13.02 28.67
CA PHE A 510 -0.90 13.17 27.38
C PHE A 510 -1.28 12.04 26.43
N LYS A 511 -1.65 12.40 25.21
CA LYS A 511 -2.09 11.45 24.18
C LYS A 511 -1.00 11.29 23.13
N VAL A 512 -0.77 10.06 22.68
CA VAL A 512 0.03 9.79 21.47
C VAL A 512 -0.65 10.51 20.31
N GLY A 513 0.11 11.21 19.48
CA GLY A 513 -0.40 11.91 18.29
C GLY A 513 -0.93 13.33 18.53
N ASP A 514 -1.19 13.75 19.77
CA ASP A 514 -1.60 15.13 20.10
C ASP A 514 -0.38 16.07 20.01
N THR A 515 -0.14 16.64 18.83
CA THR A 515 1.05 17.45 18.57
C THR A 515 0.97 18.83 19.20
N ASN A 516 -0.24 19.31 19.49
CA ASN A 516 -0.49 20.67 19.97
C ASN A 516 -0.75 20.75 21.48
N LEU A 517 -0.84 19.59 22.15
CA LEU A 517 -0.97 19.39 23.60
C LEU A 517 -2.25 20.00 24.18
N ASN A 518 -3.36 19.93 23.44
CA ASN A 518 -4.68 20.39 23.90
C ASN A 518 -5.54 19.26 24.48
N TYR A 519 -5.03 18.02 24.49
CA TYR A 519 -5.66 16.79 24.97
C TYR A 519 -6.85 16.30 24.13
N GLN A 520 -6.99 16.79 22.90
CA GLN A 520 -8.01 16.41 21.92
C GLN A 520 -7.32 15.94 20.64
N TYR A 521 -7.97 15.03 19.92
CA TYR A 521 -7.59 14.74 18.56
C TYR A 521 -8.39 15.67 17.65
N ASP A 522 -7.68 16.52 16.91
CA ASP A 522 -8.29 17.41 15.94
C ASP A 522 -7.39 17.64 14.72
N ASN A 523 -7.91 18.33 13.70
CA ASN A 523 -7.20 18.54 12.45
C ASN A 523 -5.86 19.31 12.60
N LEU A 524 -5.60 19.97 13.73
CA LEU A 524 -4.31 20.63 13.98
C LEU A 524 -3.21 19.63 14.29
N ASP A 525 -3.54 18.40 14.69
CA ASP A 525 -2.58 17.37 15.01
C ASP A 525 -1.85 16.80 13.79
N PRO A 526 -2.53 16.27 12.75
CA PRO A 526 -1.86 15.86 11.53
C PRO A 526 -1.15 17.05 10.88
N GLU A 527 -1.70 18.26 10.95
CA GLU A 527 -1.05 19.49 10.47
C GLU A 527 0.28 19.79 11.19
N GLY A 528 0.36 19.51 12.49
CA GLY A 528 1.57 19.61 13.29
C GLY A 528 2.67 18.66 12.82
N TYR A 529 2.30 17.42 12.46
CA TYR A 529 3.22 16.47 11.82
C TYR A 529 3.69 16.97 10.46
N LEU A 530 2.77 17.30 9.55
CA LEU A 530 3.11 17.71 8.19
C LEU A 530 4.07 18.90 8.17
N THR A 531 3.78 19.93 8.96
CA THR A 531 4.63 21.13 9.06
C THR A 531 5.97 20.80 9.73
N GLY A 532 5.93 20.05 10.83
CA GLY A 532 7.13 19.71 11.59
C GLY A 532 8.11 18.81 10.84
N LEU A 533 7.62 17.88 10.02
CA LEU A 533 8.43 17.04 9.13
C LEU A 533 9.09 17.88 8.04
N LEU A 534 8.35 18.79 7.40
CA LEU A 534 8.86 19.64 6.31
C LEU A 534 9.93 20.62 6.76
N ASP A 535 9.72 21.28 7.89
CA ASP A 535 10.62 22.29 8.42
C ASP A 535 11.77 21.70 9.25
N GLY A 536 11.74 20.38 9.52
CA GLY A 536 12.71 19.68 10.35
C GLY A 536 12.66 20.10 11.83
N THR A 537 11.52 20.59 12.29
CA THR A 537 11.31 21.04 13.69
C THR A 537 10.68 19.95 14.55
N LEU A 538 10.13 18.90 13.95
CA LEU A 538 9.55 17.77 14.68
C LEU A 538 10.68 16.94 15.30
N THR A 539 10.83 17.03 16.61
CA THR A 539 11.76 16.18 17.36
C THR A 539 11.06 14.93 17.83
N TYR A 540 11.74 13.78 17.68
CA TYR A 540 11.28 12.50 18.23
C TYR A 540 10.93 12.61 19.72
N GLY A 541 9.85 11.93 20.08
CA GLY A 541 9.41 11.65 21.44
C GLY A 541 8.24 10.68 21.36
N SER A 542 8.11 9.79 22.34
CA SER A 542 7.09 8.72 22.37
C SER A 542 5.66 9.22 22.16
N CYS A 543 5.30 10.42 22.63
CA CYS A 543 3.98 11.00 22.35
C CYS A 543 3.74 11.43 20.90
N LYS A 544 4.76 11.40 20.06
CA LYS A 544 4.70 11.80 18.65
C LYS A 544 4.99 10.64 17.70
N ASP A 545 5.34 9.47 18.22
CA ASP A 545 5.53 8.27 17.44
C ASP A 545 4.23 7.47 17.57
N ALA A 546 3.35 7.63 16.58
CA ALA A 546 1.98 7.13 16.60
C ALA A 546 1.83 5.72 16.03
N ASN A 547 2.93 5.05 15.66
CA ASN A 547 2.97 3.64 15.27
C ASN A 547 4.07 2.84 16.00
N GLU A 548 4.73 3.46 16.98
CA GLU A 548 5.77 2.88 17.83
C GLU A 548 6.94 2.24 17.05
N ASP A 549 7.38 2.89 15.96
CA ASP A 549 8.47 2.39 15.11
C ASP A 549 9.82 3.11 15.30
N ASP A 550 9.90 4.00 16.28
CA ASP A 550 11.03 4.87 16.59
C ASP A 550 11.37 5.88 15.46
N MET A 551 10.48 6.10 14.50
CA MET A 551 10.61 7.07 13.42
C MET A 551 9.47 8.09 13.46
N LEU A 552 9.72 9.24 12.84
CA LEU A 552 8.67 10.24 12.59
C LEU A 552 8.52 10.35 11.08
N SER A 553 7.35 10.00 10.59
CA SER A 553 7.04 9.91 9.18
C SER A 553 5.61 10.35 8.89
N ILE A 554 5.25 10.26 7.61
CA ILE A 554 3.87 10.49 7.19
C ILE A 554 2.89 9.44 7.73
N THR A 555 3.36 8.25 8.11
CA THR A 555 2.54 7.20 8.71
C THR A 555 1.91 7.69 10.01
N ASP A 556 2.67 8.39 10.85
CA ASP A 556 2.16 8.96 12.10
C ASP A 556 0.99 9.92 11.84
N ALA A 557 1.18 10.85 10.90
CA ALA A 557 0.16 11.83 10.56
C ALA A 557 -1.09 11.17 9.98
N ILE A 558 -0.92 10.10 9.21
CA ILE A 558 -2.01 9.33 8.61
C ILE A 558 -2.82 8.61 9.70
N LEU A 559 -2.17 7.95 10.65
CA LEU A 559 -2.87 7.27 11.76
C LEU A 559 -3.59 8.26 12.67
N VAL A 560 -2.96 9.39 13.00
CA VAL A 560 -3.60 10.46 13.78
C VAL A 560 -4.82 11.03 13.04
N ASN A 561 -4.71 11.23 11.73
CA ASN A 561 -5.85 11.66 10.91
C ASN A 561 -6.98 10.62 10.89
N ALA A 562 -6.63 9.33 10.87
CA ALA A 562 -7.61 8.25 10.96
C ALA A 562 -8.41 8.34 12.26
N CYS A 563 -7.76 8.50 13.42
CA CYS A 563 -8.46 8.71 14.69
C CYS A 563 -9.35 9.96 14.67
N VAL A 564 -8.85 11.10 14.17
CA VAL A 564 -9.63 12.35 14.09
C VAL A 564 -10.92 12.15 13.29
N ARG A 565 -10.86 11.33 12.24
CA ARG A 565 -12.00 11.00 11.39
C ARG A 565 -12.95 9.99 12.01
N GLU A 566 -12.42 8.98 12.70
CA GLU A 566 -13.21 7.99 13.42
C GLU A 566 -14.09 8.67 14.48
N LEU A 567 -13.51 9.61 15.26
CA LEU A 567 -14.27 10.43 16.21
C LEU A 567 -15.32 11.34 15.56
N ALA A 568 -15.20 11.59 14.26
CA ALA A 568 -16.16 12.34 13.46
C ALA A 568 -17.18 11.45 12.73
N GLU A 569 -17.17 10.13 12.98
CA GLU A 569 -18.04 9.12 12.35
C GLU A 569 -17.90 9.13 10.80
N LEU A 570 -16.68 9.34 10.31
CA LEU A 570 -16.37 9.33 8.88
C LEU A 570 -15.84 7.95 8.45
N PRO A 571 -16.17 7.48 7.23
CA PRO A 571 -15.77 6.16 6.77
C PRO A 571 -14.27 6.10 6.45
N HIS A 572 -13.68 4.91 6.57
CA HIS A 572 -12.28 4.64 6.22
C HIS A 572 -12.20 3.72 4.98
N PRO A 573 -11.28 3.98 4.02
CA PRO A 573 -11.25 3.30 2.72
C PRO A 573 -10.77 1.84 2.74
N GLY A 574 -10.29 1.33 3.88
CA GLY A 574 -9.73 -0.02 3.94
C GLY A 574 -9.36 -0.51 5.33
N ALA A 575 -10.02 -0.07 6.40
CA ALA A 575 -9.83 -0.66 7.73
C ALA A 575 -11.04 -0.38 8.63
N GLU A 576 -11.98 -1.33 8.65
CA GLU A 576 -13.14 -1.32 9.55
C GLU A 576 -12.92 -2.19 10.80
N TRP A 577 -11.70 -2.72 11.00
CA TRP A 577 -11.40 -3.81 11.95
C TRP A 577 -10.52 -3.39 13.13
N ARG A 578 -10.22 -2.10 13.27
CA ARG A 578 -9.43 -1.60 14.41
C ARG A 578 -9.94 -0.25 14.87
N ASP A 579 -9.77 0.01 16.16
CA ASP A 579 -9.85 1.35 16.73
C ASP A 579 -8.61 2.15 16.25
N PHE A 580 -8.83 3.23 15.50
CA PHE A 580 -7.76 4.11 15.04
C PHE A 580 -7.31 5.08 16.10
N CYS A 581 -8.12 5.31 17.13
CA CYS A 581 -7.73 6.11 18.29
C CYS A 581 -6.87 5.35 19.30
N ASP A 582 -6.73 4.03 19.16
CA ASP A 582 -5.62 3.28 19.75
C ASP A 582 -4.36 3.39 18.88
N LEU A 583 -3.69 4.53 18.98
CA LEU A 583 -2.48 4.84 18.20
C LEU A 583 -1.24 4.10 18.72
N SER A 584 -1.23 3.61 19.96
CA SER A 584 -0.12 2.81 20.52
C SER A 584 -0.16 1.35 20.05
N THR A 585 -0.28 1.17 18.74
CA THR A 585 -0.44 -0.12 18.08
C THR A 585 0.68 -0.33 17.07
N PHE A 586 0.78 -1.55 16.56
CA PHE A 586 1.85 -1.95 15.66
C PHE A 586 1.97 -1.08 14.41
N ASN A 587 3.19 -0.65 14.08
CA ASN A 587 3.52 -0.37 12.70
C ASN A 587 3.43 -1.65 11.87
N ILE A 588 2.44 -1.73 10.99
CA ILE A 588 2.27 -2.86 10.07
C ILE A 588 3.04 -2.53 8.79
N VAL A 589 4.12 -3.28 8.56
CA VAL A 589 4.85 -3.23 7.29
C VAL A 589 4.37 -4.37 6.38
N ASN A 590 3.67 -4.02 5.31
CA ASN A 590 3.24 -4.95 4.28
C ASN A 590 4.32 -5.15 3.23
N THR A 591 5.08 -6.24 3.41
CA THR A 591 6.15 -6.64 2.48
C THR A 591 5.68 -7.28 1.18
N ASN A 592 4.39 -7.61 1.06
CA ASN A 592 3.80 -8.14 -0.16
C ASN A 592 3.43 -7.02 -1.14
N ASP A 593 3.21 -5.81 -0.62
CA ASP A 593 2.91 -4.62 -1.39
C ASP A 593 4.17 -3.83 -1.71
N THR A 594 4.24 -3.27 -2.92
CA THR A 594 5.36 -2.44 -3.34
C THR A 594 4.89 -1.26 -4.17
N ALA A 595 5.38 -0.07 -3.80
CA ALA A 595 5.19 1.18 -4.52
C ALA A 595 6.50 1.56 -5.22
N TRP A 596 6.53 1.43 -6.53
CA TRP A 596 7.67 1.81 -7.37
C TRP A 596 7.51 3.25 -7.84
N PHE A 597 8.40 4.13 -7.37
CA PHE A 597 8.49 5.50 -7.84
C PHE A 597 9.63 5.66 -8.85
N SER A 598 9.44 6.54 -9.84
CA SER A 598 10.48 6.86 -10.82
C SER A 598 10.38 8.29 -11.33
N LEU A 599 11.44 8.80 -11.96
CA LEU A 599 11.42 10.13 -12.59
C LEU A 599 11.05 10.03 -14.07
N GLY A 600 10.14 10.91 -14.52
CA GLY A 600 9.92 11.20 -15.93
C GLY A 600 11.07 11.99 -16.55
N ALA A 601 10.94 12.40 -17.80
CA ALA A 601 11.91 13.34 -18.38
C ALA A 601 11.77 14.72 -17.71
N ALA A 602 12.89 15.40 -17.43
CA ALA A 602 12.86 16.78 -16.94
C ALA A 602 12.45 17.73 -18.07
N ASN A 603 11.51 18.63 -17.80
CA ASN A 603 11.13 19.72 -18.68
C ASN A 603 11.92 20.97 -18.29
N ALA A 604 13.03 21.21 -18.99
CA ALA A 604 13.92 22.34 -18.72
C ALA A 604 13.27 23.71 -19.02
N ALA A 605 12.36 23.78 -20.00
CA ALA A 605 11.70 25.02 -20.40
C ALA A 605 10.69 25.51 -19.36
N GLU A 606 9.94 24.59 -18.76
CA GLU A 606 8.95 24.89 -17.72
C GLU A 606 9.47 24.61 -16.29
N GLN A 607 10.73 24.18 -16.19
CA GLN A 607 11.46 23.90 -14.94
C GLN A 607 10.75 22.93 -14.00
N TYR A 608 10.33 21.77 -14.51
CA TYR A 608 9.76 20.71 -13.69
C TYR A 608 10.26 19.31 -14.07
N VAL A 609 10.08 18.35 -13.17
CA VAL A 609 10.17 16.90 -13.44
C VAL A 609 8.94 16.22 -12.89
N ASP A 610 8.40 15.24 -13.62
CA ASP A 610 7.24 14.47 -13.15
C ASP A 610 7.73 13.21 -12.40
N ILE A 611 7.09 12.84 -11.29
CA ILE A 611 7.30 11.57 -10.59
C ILE A 611 6.19 10.61 -11.00
N TYR A 612 6.58 9.38 -11.33
CA TYR A 612 5.70 8.30 -11.76
C TYR A 612 5.56 7.28 -10.64
N LEU A 613 4.38 6.67 -10.54
CA LEU A 613 4.08 5.57 -9.62
C LEU A 613 3.65 4.33 -10.40
N LYS A 614 4.12 3.18 -9.96
CA LYS A 614 3.59 1.86 -10.29
C LYS A 614 3.31 1.13 -8.97
N ASN A 615 2.07 0.71 -8.75
CA ASN A 615 1.56 0.08 -7.53
C ASN A 615 0.47 -0.94 -7.92
N PRO A 616 0.84 -2.06 -8.55
CA PRO A 616 -0.12 -3.03 -9.10
C PRO A 616 -0.94 -3.77 -8.05
N LEU A 617 -0.39 -3.91 -6.84
CA LEU A 617 -0.98 -4.75 -5.79
C LEU A 617 -1.67 -3.95 -4.69
N THR A 618 -1.68 -2.62 -4.72
CA THR A 618 -2.23 -1.86 -3.60
C THR A 618 -2.55 -0.41 -3.96
N HIS A 619 -3.56 0.15 -3.32
CA HIS A 619 -3.82 1.59 -3.40
C HIS A 619 -2.88 2.33 -2.45
N ILE A 620 -2.54 3.58 -2.76
CA ILE A 620 -1.65 4.38 -1.89
C ILE A 620 -2.44 5.53 -1.28
N LEU A 621 -2.44 5.62 0.05
CA LEU A 621 -3.11 6.66 0.83
C LEU A 621 -2.22 7.90 1.01
N GLY A 622 -0.91 7.69 1.15
CA GLY A 622 0.06 8.78 1.29
C GLY A 622 1.49 8.32 1.09
N TYR A 623 2.41 9.28 0.96
CA TYR A 623 3.82 9.02 0.73
C TYR A 623 4.71 10.16 1.22
N GLN A 624 5.96 9.82 1.51
CA GLN A 624 7.03 10.75 1.84
C GLN A 624 8.26 10.41 1.00
N LEU A 625 8.69 11.36 0.17
CA LEU A 625 9.75 11.20 -0.84
C LEU A 625 10.88 12.19 -0.59
N GLN A 626 12.12 11.78 -0.87
CA GLN A 626 13.28 12.67 -0.83
C GLN A 626 13.89 12.83 -2.22
N MET A 627 14.05 14.07 -2.66
CA MET A 627 14.71 14.45 -3.91
C MET A 627 16.00 15.24 -3.67
N SER A 628 16.84 15.37 -4.69
CA SER A 628 18.08 16.14 -4.68
C SER A 628 18.39 16.75 -6.04
N GLY A 629 19.48 17.53 -6.11
CA GLY A 629 20.01 18.07 -7.38
C GLY A 629 19.39 19.40 -7.85
N ALA A 630 18.38 19.90 -7.14
CA ALA A 630 17.76 21.20 -7.41
C ALA A 630 17.22 21.85 -6.12
N VAL A 631 16.94 23.16 -6.22
CA VAL A 631 16.13 23.90 -5.25
C VAL A 631 14.68 23.86 -5.71
N PHE A 632 13.87 23.03 -5.05
CA PHE A 632 12.48 22.80 -5.41
C PHE A 632 11.58 23.96 -4.98
N SER A 633 10.61 24.31 -5.82
CA SER A 633 9.79 25.51 -5.66
C SER A 633 8.29 25.27 -5.64
N ASN A 634 7.84 24.14 -6.19
CA ASN A 634 6.44 23.72 -6.11
C ASN A 634 6.31 22.20 -6.33
N ALA A 635 5.23 21.59 -5.85
CA ALA A 635 4.84 20.23 -6.19
C ALA A 635 3.32 20.18 -6.43
N GLU A 636 2.89 19.60 -7.55
CA GLU A 636 1.50 19.53 -7.97
C GLU A 636 1.07 18.07 -8.18
N ASN A 637 -0.14 17.74 -7.75
CA ASN A 637 -0.77 16.44 -8.00
C ASN A 637 -1.18 16.31 -9.48
N LEU A 638 -0.88 15.17 -10.11
CA LEU A 638 -1.26 14.84 -11.49
C LEU A 638 -2.31 13.73 -11.60
N VAL A 639 -2.74 13.13 -10.48
CA VAL A 639 -3.74 12.07 -10.50
C VAL A 639 -5.08 12.63 -11.04
N PRO A 640 -5.64 12.07 -12.12
CA PRO A 640 -6.70 12.71 -12.91
C PRO A 640 -8.13 12.57 -12.35
N ASP A 641 -8.31 11.99 -11.15
CA ASP A 641 -9.62 11.59 -10.65
C ASP A 641 -10.39 12.70 -9.91
N ALA A 642 -11.65 12.89 -10.32
CA ALA A 642 -12.58 13.84 -9.71
C ALA A 642 -13.06 13.34 -8.34
N GLY A 643 -12.27 13.59 -7.32
CA GLY A 643 -12.51 13.13 -5.94
C GLY A 643 -11.25 12.71 -5.20
N TYR A 644 -10.10 12.65 -5.89
CA TYR A 644 -8.82 12.47 -5.24
C TYR A 644 -8.26 13.82 -4.74
N THR A 645 -8.18 13.96 -3.42
CA THR A 645 -7.87 15.18 -2.69
C THR A 645 -6.64 14.94 -1.83
N ILE A 646 -5.46 15.08 -2.45
CA ILE A 646 -4.18 15.03 -1.75
C ILE A 646 -3.64 16.44 -1.54
N ASP A 647 -3.21 16.70 -0.31
CA ASP A 647 -2.35 17.82 0.04
C ASP A 647 -0.90 17.43 -0.25
N VAL A 648 -0.33 18.06 -1.29
CA VAL A 648 1.06 17.88 -1.66
C VAL A 648 1.87 19.03 -1.10
N ARG A 649 2.77 18.72 -0.18
CA ARG A 649 3.69 19.69 0.42
C ARG A 649 5.12 19.36 0.06
N HIS A 650 5.96 20.39 0.05
CA HIS A 650 7.37 20.23 -0.25
C HIS A 650 8.21 21.26 0.50
N ASN A 651 9.51 21.00 0.62
CA ASN A 651 10.50 22.01 1.02
C ASN A 651 11.56 22.22 -0.08
N PRO A 652 12.32 23.33 -0.04
CA PRO A 652 13.35 23.61 -1.05
C PRO A 652 14.50 22.60 -1.09
N ALA A 653 14.67 21.78 -0.05
CA ALA A 653 15.69 20.74 0.05
C ALA A 653 15.27 19.41 -0.60
N GLY A 654 14.02 19.30 -1.09
CA GLY A 654 13.54 18.14 -1.85
C GLY A 654 12.74 17.12 -1.04
N LEU A 655 12.39 17.40 0.21
CA LEU A 655 11.40 16.58 0.91
C LEU A 655 10.01 16.89 0.32
N ILE A 656 9.29 15.87 -0.10
CA ILE A 656 7.93 15.95 -0.64
C ILE A 656 7.04 15.01 0.15
N ILE A 657 5.89 15.53 0.61
CA ILE A 657 4.89 14.78 1.34
C ILE A 657 3.58 14.84 0.55
N GLY A 658 2.97 13.68 0.36
CA GLY A 658 1.60 13.55 -0.11
C GLY A 658 0.73 13.00 1.02
N PHE A 659 -0.27 13.76 1.43
CA PHE A 659 -1.19 13.42 2.52
C PHE A 659 -2.63 13.68 2.09
N SER A 660 -3.55 12.73 2.30
CA SER A 660 -4.96 12.94 1.99
C SER A 660 -5.78 13.13 3.27
N PRO A 661 -6.22 14.37 3.59
CA PRO A 661 -7.04 14.61 4.79
C PRO A 661 -8.38 13.88 4.72
N ASP A 662 -8.96 13.79 3.52
CA ASP A 662 -10.18 13.06 3.24
C ASP A 662 -9.93 11.59 2.84
N GLU A 663 -8.72 11.06 3.09
CA GLU A 663 -8.34 9.65 2.88
C GLU A 663 -8.68 9.13 1.49
N SER A 664 -8.68 10.03 0.51
CA SER A 664 -8.75 9.66 -0.89
C SER A 664 -7.49 8.89 -1.29
N ILE A 665 -7.68 7.81 -2.05
CA ILE A 665 -6.62 6.86 -2.38
C ILE A 665 -6.13 7.03 -3.82
N ILE A 666 -4.84 6.83 -4.04
CA ILE A 666 -4.25 6.70 -5.37
C ILE A 666 -4.63 5.31 -5.92
N PRO A 667 -5.22 5.22 -7.13
CA PRO A 667 -5.59 3.94 -7.72
C PRO A 667 -4.37 3.04 -8.00
N ARG A 668 -4.62 1.75 -8.22
CA ARG A 668 -3.58 0.80 -8.63
C ARG A 668 -3.12 1.10 -10.06
N TYR A 669 -1.81 1.29 -10.24
CA TYR A 669 -1.20 1.46 -11.56
C TYR A 669 -0.33 0.25 -11.94
N LEU A 670 -0.74 -0.46 -13.00
CA LEU A 670 -0.01 -1.61 -13.55
C LEU A 670 1.28 -1.21 -14.30
N VAL A 671 1.34 0.03 -14.78
CA VAL A 671 2.48 0.62 -15.48
C VAL A 671 2.83 1.96 -14.84
N PRO A 672 4.10 2.40 -14.88
CA PRO A 672 4.47 3.71 -14.34
C PRO A 672 3.59 4.81 -14.94
N THR A 673 2.87 5.52 -14.07
CA THR A 673 1.91 6.57 -14.44
C THR A 673 2.27 7.85 -13.68
N PRO A 674 2.28 9.05 -14.33
CA PRO A 674 2.66 10.28 -13.66
C PRO A 674 1.65 10.64 -12.56
N VAL A 675 2.14 10.85 -11.33
CA VAL A 675 1.31 11.17 -10.16
C VAL A 675 1.64 12.54 -9.55
N LEU A 676 2.85 13.04 -9.78
CA LEU A 676 3.29 14.34 -9.28
C LEU A 676 4.08 15.10 -10.34
N ARG A 677 3.97 16.42 -10.31
CA ARG A 677 4.84 17.36 -11.01
C ARG A 677 5.61 18.20 -10.00
N VAL A 678 6.93 18.14 -10.04
CA VAL A 678 7.81 18.86 -9.11
C VAL A 678 8.56 19.95 -9.86
N PHE A 679 8.31 21.21 -9.50
CA PHE A 679 8.97 22.37 -10.06
C PHE A 679 10.23 22.72 -9.30
N TYR A 680 11.21 23.28 -10.00
CA TYR A 680 12.46 23.76 -9.43
C TYR A 680 12.78 25.19 -9.87
N SER A 681 13.43 25.94 -8.99
CA SER A 681 13.86 27.31 -9.25
C SER A 681 15.31 27.40 -9.73
N GLN A 682 16.15 26.46 -9.29
CA GLN A 682 17.58 26.42 -9.59
C GLN A 682 18.07 24.97 -9.57
N ILE A 683 18.92 24.61 -10.53
CA ILE A 683 19.67 23.35 -10.51
C ILE A 683 20.93 23.53 -9.67
N THR A 684 21.21 22.57 -8.79
CA THR A 684 22.37 22.60 -7.89
C THR A 684 23.39 21.50 -8.18
N ASP A 685 23.03 20.50 -8.99
CA ASP A 685 23.90 19.41 -9.42
C ASP A 685 23.73 19.08 -10.92
N THR A 686 24.48 18.12 -11.43
CA THR A 686 24.44 17.63 -12.81
C THR A 686 23.15 16.88 -13.16
N GLU A 687 22.50 16.29 -12.15
CA GLU A 687 21.24 15.55 -12.29
C GLU A 687 20.26 15.95 -11.18
N ILE A 688 18.97 15.90 -11.49
CA ILE A 688 17.89 15.90 -10.49
C ILE A 688 17.60 14.44 -10.17
N CYS A 689 17.62 14.07 -8.89
CA CYS A 689 17.41 12.69 -8.46
C CYS A 689 16.24 12.56 -7.47
N LEU A 690 15.53 11.45 -7.56
CA LEU A 690 14.68 10.91 -6.51
C LEU A 690 15.57 9.96 -5.70
N GLU A 691 15.95 10.36 -4.49
CA GLU A 691 16.93 9.65 -3.65
C GLU A 691 16.31 8.42 -2.99
N SER A 692 15.14 8.59 -2.39
CA SER A 692 14.45 7.53 -1.67
C SER A 692 12.95 7.77 -1.58
N VAL A 693 12.23 6.65 -1.43
CA VAL A 693 10.90 6.63 -0.81
C VAL A 693 11.16 6.45 0.67
N MET A 694 10.90 7.47 1.48
CA MET A 694 11.06 7.36 2.93
C MET A 694 9.96 6.47 3.50
N THR A 695 8.73 6.71 3.07
CA THR A 695 7.53 5.99 3.49
C THR A 695 6.51 6.02 2.37
N ALA A 696 5.74 4.95 2.21
CA ALA A 696 4.52 4.91 1.43
C ALA A 696 3.50 4.07 2.20
N VAL A 697 2.26 4.55 2.29
CA VAL A 697 1.21 3.93 3.11
C VAL A 697 0.07 3.50 2.19
N ASN A 698 -0.40 2.26 2.31
CA ASN A 698 -1.54 1.77 1.54
C ASN A 698 -2.90 2.17 2.14
N ASN A 699 -3.99 1.77 1.49
CA ASN A 699 -5.35 2.06 1.95
C ASN A 699 -5.78 1.26 3.19
N ASN A 700 -4.97 0.31 3.66
CA ASN A 700 -5.16 -0.43 4.92
C ASN A 700 -4.32 0.17 6.07
N TYR A 701 -3.74 1.36 5.87
CA TYR A 701 -2.89 2.05 6.85
C TYR A 701 -1.58 1.32 7.16
N GLU A 702 -1.12 0.49 6.22
CA GLU A 702 0.11 -0.28 6.34
C GLU A 702 1.23 0.40 5.54
N GLU A 703 2.44 0.42 6.08
CA GLU A 703 3.61 0.83 5.31
C GLU A 703 3.96 -0.23 4.27
N VAL A 704 4.15 0.21 3.03
CA VAL A 704 4.49 -0.69 1.91
C VAL A 704 5.93 -0.50 1.48
N VAL A 705 6.47 -1.48 0.76
CA VAL A 705 7.85 -1.41 0.26
C VAL A 705 7.97 -0.30 -0.79
N GLY A 706 8.65 0.79 -0.44
CA GLY A 706 8.97 1.88 -1.36
C GLY A 706 10.25 1.61 -2.15
N ILE A 707 10.18 1.62 -3.48
CA ILE A 707 11.37 1.42 -4.35
C ILE A 707 11.48 2.57 -5.34
N VAL A 708 12.69 3.15 -5.44
CA VAL A 708 13.01 4.07 -6.53
C VAL A 708 13.60 3.29 -7.71
N THR A 709 13.03 3.52 -8.89
CA THR A 709 13.54 3.04 -10.19
C THR A 709 13.81 4.22 -11.10
N ASP A 710 14.80 4.12 -12.00
CA ASP A 710 15.19 5.23 -12.91
C ASP A 710 15.30 6.59 -12.21
N ASN A 711 16.19 6.66 -11.21
CA ASN A 711 16.19 7.66 -10.15
C ASN A 711 16.68 9.07 -10.53
N CYS A 712 17.44 9.25 -11.61
CA CYS A 712 18.08 10.53 -11.93
C CYS A 712 17.81 11.01 -13.37
N ARG A 713 17.78 12.33 -13.57
CA ARG A 713 17.58 12.99 -14.87
C ARG A 713 18.50 14.19 -15.03
N THR A 714 19.17 14.27 -16.18
CA THR A 714 19.90 15.48 -16.56
C THR A 714 18.91 16.58 -16.97
N PRO A 715 18.90 17.76 -16.32
CA PRO A 715 17.93 18.81 -16.59
C PRO A 715 18.34 19.71 -17.76
N TYR A 716 19.24 19.25 -18.64
CA TYR A 716 19.79 20.02 -19.75
C TYR A 716 20.21 19.15 -20.92
N HIS A 717 20.28 19.78 -22.11
CA HIS A 717 20.78 19.15 -23.33
C HIS A 717 22.05 19.84 -23.81
N THR A 718 23.09 19.07 -24.13
CA THR A 718 24.34 19.63 -24.64
C THR A 718 24.32 19.68 -26.16
N ILE A 719 24.53 20.86 -26.74
CA ILE A 719 24.77 21.03 -28.18
C ILE A 719 26.24 21.29 -28.45
N GLN A 720 26.78 20.81 -29.57
CA GLN A 720 28.15 21.14 -29.98
C GLN A 720 28.12 22.19 -31.09
N VAL A 721 29.02 23.15 -31.01
CA VAL A 721 29.17 24.22 -32.01
C VAL A 721 30.64 24.36 -32.35
N LYS A 722 30.94 24.44 -33.65
CA LYS A 722 32.30 24.71 -34.14
C LYS A 722 32.31 25.97 -34.99
N LEU A 723 33.25 26.89 -34.75
CA LEU A 723 33.45 28.10 -35.54
C LEU A 723 34.90 28.60 -35.47
N PHE A 724 35.34 29.35 -36.47
CA PHE A 724 36.62 30.04 -36.47
C PHE A 724 36.44 31.56 -36.55
N LEU A 725 37.41 32.30 -36.03
CA LEU A 725 37.48 33.76 -36.06
C LEU A 725 38.57 34.19 -37.04
N GLN A 726 38.20 35.00 -38.04
CA GLN A 726 39.15 35.45 -39.07
C GLN A 726 40.23 36.36 -38.47
N GLY A 727 41.49 36.06 -38.76
CA GLY A 727 42.63 36.80 -38.22
C GLY A 727 43.28 36.09 -37.05
N ALA A 728 42.49 35.39 -36.24
CA ALA A 728 43.01 34.51 -35.19
C ALA A 728 43.50 33.17 -35.73
N TYR A 729 42.84 32.64 -36.76
CA TYR A 729 43.16 31.35 -37.37
C TYR A 729 44.50 31.36 -38.13
N ASN A 730 45.33 30.34 -37.89
CA ASN A 730 46.60 30.14 -38.58
C ASN A 730 46.54 28.87 -39.46
N PRO A 731 46.57 29.00 -40.80
CA PRO A 731 46.44 27.87 -41.73
C PRO A 731 47.62 26.90 -41.70
N VAL A 732 48.75 27.28 -41.10
CA VAL A 732 49.90 26.37 -40.97
C VAL A 732 49.72 25.41 -39.80
N SER A 733 49.12 25.88 -38.70
CA SER A 733 48.92 25.08 -37.49
C SER A 733 47.51 24.52 -37.36
N ASP A 734 46.58 24.88 -38.26
CA ASP A 734 45.18 24.45 -38.27
C ASP A 734 44.45 24.74 -36.93
N VAL A 735 44.83 25.84 -36.29
CA VAL A 735 44.26 26.31 -35.02
C VAL A 735 44.25 27.83 -34.97
N MET A 736 43.36 28.39 -34.16
CA MET A 736 43.38 29.79 -33.78
C MET A 736 44.45 30.06 -32.72
N ARG A 737 44.98 31.28 -32.76
CA ARG A 737 45.86 31.79 -31.72
C ARG A 737 45.13 31.94 -30.39
N THR A 738 45.90 32.00 -29.31
CA THR A 738 45.37 32.06 -27.93
C THR A 738 46.08 33.10 -27.09
N ASP A 739 46.70 34.11 -27.71
CA ASP A 739 47.50 35.14 -27.05
C ASP A 739 46.72 35.81 -25.90
N LEU A 740 45.42 36.03 -26.06
CA LEU A 740 44.57 36.63 -25.04
C LEU A 740 44.44 35.77 -23.78
N SER A 741 44.21 34.46 -23.90
CA SER A 741 44.13 33.56 -22.73
C SER A 741 45.51 33.27 -22.16
N ALA A 742 46.51 33.02 -23.02
CA ALA A 742 47.88 32.71 -22.63
C ALA A 742 48.55 33.84 -21.82
N ASN A 743 48.16 35.11 -22.05
CA ASN A 743 48.65 36.27 -21.32
C ASN A 743 47.67 36.79 -20.24
N GLY A 744 46.54 36.10 -20.00
CA GLY A 744 45.56 36.47 -18.98
C GLY A 744 44.81 37.78 -19.28
N TRP A 745 44.64 38.13 -20.56
CA TRP A 745 43.94 39.33 -21.00
C TRP A 745 42.44 39.12 -21.21
N LEU A 746 41.98 37.87 -21.37
CA LEU A 746 40.54 37.58 -21.41
C LEU A 746 39.86 37.96 -20.07
N PRO A 747 38.66 38.57 -20.11
CA PRO A 747 37.92 38.89 -18.90
C PRO A 747 37.42 37.62 -18.22
N ALA A 748 37.43 37.62 -16.87
CA ALA A 748 36.95 36.49 -16.06
C ALA A 748 35.43 36.27 -16.14
N ALA A 749 34.67 37.33 -16.44
CA ALA A 749 33.22 37.29 -16.63
C ALA A 749 32.90 37.60 -18.10
N GLN A 750 31.76 37.07 -18.57
CA GLN A 750 31.31 37.29 -19.95
C GLN A 750 31.21 38.80 -20.30
N PRO A 751 31.68 39.23 -21.49
CA PRO A 751 31.77 40.64 -21.87
C PRO A 751 30.50 41.23 -22.52
N PHE A 752 29.44 40.44 -22.69
CA PHE A 752 28.22 40.78 -23.44
C PHE A 752 27.13 41.46 -22.60
N ASN A 753 27.42 41.84 -21.35
CA ASN A 753 26.52 42.62 -20.50
C ASN A 753 26.41 44.12 -20.87
N THR A 754 27.08 44.53 -21.95
CA THR A 754 27.07 45.90 -22.47
C THR A 754 26.31 45.99 -23.82
N PRO A 755 25.92 47.18 -24.26
CA PRO A 755 25.36 47.36 -25.60
C PRO A 755 26.32 46.86 -26.70
N PRO A 756 25.80 46.27 -27.79
CA PRO A 756 24.38 46.15 -28.12
C PRO A 756 23.65 44.94 -27.51
N TRP A 757 24.37 43.99 -26.91
CA TRP A 757 23.79 42.70 -26.48
C TRP A 757 22.96 42.77 -25.20
N ASN A 758 23.40 43.58 -24.22
CA ASN A 758 22.78 43.72 -22.90
C ASN A 758 22.38 42.37 -22.27
N TYR A 759 23.27 41.38 -22.38
CA TYR A 759 23.03 40.03 -21.87
C TYR A 759 23.28 39.97 -20.36
N ASN A 760 22.24 39.64 -19.60
CA ASN A 760 22.26 39.58 -18.13
C ASN A 760 22.80 38.26 -17.56
N GLY A 761 23.43 37.42 -18.38
CA GLY A 761 24.02 36.17 -17.92
C GLY A 761 25.16 36.38 -16.92
N THR A 762 25.33 35.39 -16.03
CA THR A 762 26.27 35.43 -14.91
C THR A 762 27.52 34.56 -15.13
N GLU A 763 27.74 34.07 -16.34
CA GLU A 763 28.84 33.17 -16.68
C GLU A 763 30.20 33.80 -16.34
N THR A 764 30.95 33.16 -15.45
CA THR A 764 32.28 33.61 -15.00
C THR A 764 33.14 32.44 -14.53
N VAL A 765 34.45 32.56 -14.71
CA VAL A 765 35.46 31.66 -14.12
C VAL A 765 36.05 32.20 -12.80
N GLY A 766 35.48 33.30 -12.28
CA GLY A 766 35.93 34.00 -11.08
C GLY A 766 37.20 34.85 -11.26
N THR A 767 38.25 34.29 -11.88
CA THR A 767 39.53 34.97 -12.16
C THR A 767 40.07 34.60 -13.55
N PRO A 768 40.75 35.52 -14.29
CA PRO A 768 41.30 35.20 -15.61
C PRO A 768 42.30 34.04 -15.61
N ALA A 769 42.96 33.78 -14.47
CA ALA A 769 43.90 32.67 -14.32
C ALA A 769 43.26 31.28 -14.43
N ASN A 770 41.93 31.19 -14.30
CA ASN A 770 41.18 29.94 -14.45
C ASN A 770 40.79 29.65 -15.91
N ILE A 771 41.01 30.59 -16.84
CA ILE A 771 40.78 30.37 -18.26
C ILE A 771 41.93 29.54 -18.81
N THR A 772 41.62 28.43 -19.47
CA THR A 772 42.65 27.55 -20.02
C THR A 772 43.42 28.23 -21.17
N PRO A 773 44.74 27.99 -21.34
CA PRO A 773 45.55 28.68 -22.36
C PRO A 773 45.21 28.34 -23.83
N ASP A 774 44.28 27.40 -24.05
CA ASP A 774 43.78 26.99 -25.36
C ASP A 774 42.53 27.79 -25.80
N ILE A 775 42.07 28.75 -25.00
CA ILE A 775 40.93 29.61 -25.35
C ILE A 775 41.36 30.76 -26.25
N THR A 776 40.62 30.97 -27.34
CA THR A 776 40.82 32.07 -28.26
C THR A 776 40.05 33.31 -27.84
N ASP A 777 38.74 33.21 -27.59
CA ASP A 777 37.90 34.34 -27.20
C ASP A 777 36.58 33.93 -26.51
N TRP A 778 35.81 34.92 -26.05
CA TRP A 778 34.40 34.78 -25.67
C TRP A 778 33.47 34.94 -26.87
N VAL A 779 32.38 34.16 -26.89
CA VAL A 779 31.26 34.31 -27.82
C VAL A 779 29.92 34.27 -27.09
N LEU A 780 28.89 34.91 -27.65
CA LEU A 780 27.51 34.83 -27.18
C LEU A 780 26.70 34.01 -28.17
N VAL A 781 26.10 32.93 -27.69
CA VAL A 781 25.24 32.05 -28.45
C VAL A 781 23.79 32.40 -28.16
N GLU A 782 22.95 32.52 -29.19
CA GLU A 782 21.50 32.69 -29.08
C GLU A 782 20.79 31.54 -29.80
N LEU A 783 19.88 30.85 -29.12
CA LEU A 783 18.94 29.93 -29.74
C LEU A 783 17.67 30.70 -30.11
N ARG A 784 17.24 30.60 -31.37
CA ARG A 784 16.07 31.32 -31.89
C ARG A 784 15.09 30.34 -32.53
N TYR A 785 13.80 30.54 -32.28
CA TYR A 785 12.76 29.65 -32.82
C TYR A 785 12.79 29.66 -34.35
N ALA A 786 12.90 28.49 -34.99
CA ALA A 786 13.00 28.41 -36.45
C ALA A 786 11.73 28.96 -37.16
N ALA A 787 10.57 28.78 -36.54
CA ALA A 787 9.29 29.31 -37.03
C ALA A 787 9.09 30.81 -36.74
N SER A 788 9.85 31.40 -35.82
CA SER A 788 9.74 32.82 -35.43
C SER A 788 11.11 33.39 -35.07
N PRO A 789 12.01 33.59 -36.06
CA PRO A 789 13.43 33.85 -35.81
C PRO A 789 13.77 35.18 -35.13
N THR A 790 12.79 36.05 -34.88
CA THR A 790 12.95 37.27 -34.09
C THR A 790 12.90 37.00 -32.58
N VAL A 791 12.34 35.85 -32.17
CA VAL A 791 12.19 35.46 -30.77
C VAL A 791 13.40 34.63 -30.34
N VAL A 792 14.10 35.10 -29.33
CA VAL A 792 15.21 34.39 -28.70
C VAL A 792 14.65 33.48 -27.61
N ALA A 793 14.94 32.20 -27.69
CA ALA A 793 14.55 31.20 -26.70
C ALA A 793 15.54 31.13 -25.54
N GLU A 794 16.84 31.18 -25.85
CA GLU A 794 17.90 31.14 -24.84
C GLU A 794 19.12 31.92 -25.35
N LYS A 795 19.87 32.51 -24.41
CA LYS A 795 21.20 33.08 -24.68
C LYS A 795 22.19 32.49 -23.69
N ARG A 796 23.43 32.27 -24.13
CA ARG A 796 24.50 31.77 -23.27
C ARG A 796 25.86 32.22 -23.75
N ALA A 797 26.69 32.69 -22.83
CA ALA A 797 28.09 33.02 -23.13
C ALA A 797 28.94 31.74 -23.05
N ALA A 798 29.87 31.59 -23.99
CA ALA A 798 30.74 30.44 -24.11
C ALA A 798 32.15 30.85 -24.51
N PHE A 799 33.11 29.95 -24.29
CA PHE A 799 34.45 30.10 -24.82
C PHE A 799 34.57 29.43 -26.18
N VAL A 800 35.28 30.06 -27.11
CA VAL A 800 35.76 29.38 -28.31
C VAL A 800 37.20 28.91 -28.09
N ARG A 801 37.42 27.60 -28.16
CA ARG A 801 38.75 26.99 -28.08
C ARG A 801 39.50 27.15 -29.40
N ASN A 802 40.82 27.02 -29.37
CA ASN A 802 41.70 27.19 -30.54
C ASN A 802 41.38 26.26 -31.73
N ASP A 803 40.81 25.09 -31.48
CA ASP A 803 40.33 24.17 -32.52
C ASP A 803 38.92 24.49 -33.06
N GLY A 804 38.35 25.60 -32.57
CA GLY A 804 37.06 26.15 -32.99
C GLY A 804 35.85 25.61 -32.24
N TYR A 805 35.99 24.61 -31.37
CA TYR A 805 34.87 24.10 -30.60
C TYR A 805 34.48 25.05 -29.47
N LEU A 806 33.18 25.21 -29.27
CA LEU A 806 32.66 25.91 -28.11
C LEU A 806 32.66 25.00 -26.87
N ILE A 807 33.06 25.59 -25.75
CA ILE A 807 33.03 24.95 -24.43
C ILE A 807 32.38 25.89 -23.41
N ASP A 808 31.84 25.31 -22.34
CA ASP A 808 31.33 26.10 -21.22
C ASP A 808 32.47 26.71 -20.38
N VAL A 809 32.10 27.51 -19.37
CA VAL A 809 33.08 28.17 -18.48
C VAL A 809 33.83 27.21 -17.56
N TYR A 810 33.41 25.95 -17.48
CA TYR A 810 34.06 24.91 -16.68
C TYR A 810 35.00 24.02 -17.52
N GLY A 811 35.07 24.26 -18.83
CA GLY A 811 35.90 23.50 -19.76
C GLY A 811 35.22 22.26 -20.35
N ASN A 812 33.91 22.07 -20.13
CA ASN A 812 33.18 20.94 -20.69
C ASN A 812 32.88 21.19 -22.19
N PRO A 813 33.06 20.18 -23.06
CA PRO A 813 32.73 20.30 -24.47
C PRO A 813 31.24 20.61 -24.72
N GLY A 814 30.96 21.61 -25.57
CA GLY A 814 29.61 21.99 -25.95
C GLY A 814 28.94 22.99 -25.01
N LEU A 815 27.68 23.25 -25.28
CA LEU A 815 26.85 24.23 -24.57
C LEU A 815 25.62 23.55 -23.99
N ASN A 816 25.45 23.62 -22.68
CA ASN A 816 24.26 23.13 -22.01
C ASN A 816 23.09 24.09 -22.21
N ILE A 817 22.03 23.58 -22.82
CA ILE A 817 20.76 24.25 -23.08
C ILE A 817 19.82 23.92 -21.93
N THR A 818 19.39 24.94 -21.19
CA THR A 818 18.67 24.79 -19.92
C THR A 818 17.27 25.42 -19.94
N GLN A 819 16.92 26.20 -20.95
CA GLN A 819 15.65 26.94 -21.03
C GLN A 819 14.88 26.67 -22.33
N ALA A 820 15.56 26.34 -23.43
CA ALA A 820 14.87 26.01 -24.68
C ALA A 820 14.16 24.65 -24.61
N ASP A 821 12.94 24.56 -25.14
CA ASP A 821 12.19 23.30 -25.28
C ASP A 821 13.01 22.30 -26.10
N PRO A 822 13.33 21.11 -25.58
CA PRO A 822 14.23 20.20 -26.25
C PRO A 822 13.69 19.57 -27.54
N ASN A 823 12.38 19.63 -27.77
CA ASN A 823 11.71 19.04 -28.93
C ASN A 823 11.34 20.09 -30.00
N GLN A 824 11.53 21.37 -29.70
CA GLN A 824 11.22 22.45 -30.62
C GLN A 824 12.38 22.74 -31.58
N ASN A 825 12.05 23.18 -32.80
CA ASN A 825 13.03 23.50 -33.83
C ASN A 825 13.64 24.91 -33.65
N TYR A 826 14.97 24.97 -33.62
CA TYR A 826 15.76 26.20 -33.48
C TYR A 826 16.80 26.38 -34.58
N MET A 827 17.22 27.63 -34.74
CA MET A 827 18.46 28.02 -35.40
C MET A 827 19.38 28.72 -34.40
N LEU A 828 20.68 28.68 -34.67
CA LEU A 828 21.72 29.21 -33.82
C LEU A 828 22.19 30.57 -34.36
N VAL A 829 22.38 31.55 -33.48
CA VAL A 829 23.12 32.78 -33.77
C VAL A 829 24.35 32.82 -32.90
N VAL A 830 25.53 33.01 -33.47
CA VAL A 830 26.75 33.22 -32.68
C VAL A 830 27.27 34.63 -32.92
N ARG A 831 27.52 35.34 -31.81
CA ARG A 831 27.98 36.72 -31.80
C ARG A 831 29.36 36.78 -31.13
N ALA A 832 30.25 37.54 -31.74
CA ALA A 832 31.55 37.87 -31.18
C ALA A 832 31.64 39.39 -30.98
N ARG A 833 32.60 39.84 -30.19
CA ARG A 833 32.73 41.27 -29.84
C ARG A 833 33.18 42.19 -30.97
N ASN A 834 33.90 41.63 -31.95
CA ASN A 834 34.69 42.33 -32.98
C ASN A 834 34.60 41.65 -34.36
N HIS A 835 33.81 40.59 -34.46
CA HIS A 835 33.54 39.88 -35.70
C HIS A 835 32.04 39.90 -36.00
N MET A 836 31.70 39.94 -37.28
CA MET A 836 30.31 39.91 -37.73
C MET A 836 29.64 38.62 -37.26
N ALA A 837 28.51 38.76 -36.57
CA ALA A 837 27.72 37.63 -36.10
C ALA A 837 27.22 36.76 -37.26
N ILE A 838 26.91 35.49 -36.96
CA ILE A 838 26.53 34.48 -37.95
C ILE A 838 25.25 33.76 -37.53
N VAL A 839 24.46 33.30 -38.50
CA VAL A 839 23.22 32.54 -38.26
C VAL A 839 23.30 31.18 -38.95
N SER A 840 23.01 30.11 -38.23
CA SER A 840 22.96 28.76 -38.81
C SER A 840 21.76 28.62 -39.75
N ASN A 841 21.99 28.01 -40.91
CA ASN A 841 20.93 27.47 -41.78
C ASN A 841 20.54 26.03 -41.39
N VAL A 842 21.28 25.44 -40.45
CA VAL A 842 20.93 24.16 -39.82
C VAL A 842 19.81 24.40 -38.80
N ILE A 843 18.66 23.76 -39.02
CA ILE A 843 17.55 23.68 -38.06
C ILE A 843 17.75 22.43 -37.23
N PHE A 844 17.62 22.55 -35.91
CA PHE A 844 17.85 21.44 -34.99
C PHE A 844 16.92 21.48 -33.77
N THR A 845 16.86 20.37 -33.04
CA THR A 845 16.24 20.25 -31.71
C THR A 845 17.33 19.94 -30.67
N PRO A 846 17.32 20.56 -29.47
CA PRO A 846 18.33 20.29 -28.44
C PRO A 846 18.38 18.81 -28.01
N ALA A 847 17.26 18.09 -28.02
CA ALA A 847 17.18 16.66 -27.69
C ALA A 847 18.14 15.79 -28.52
N ASN A 848 18.40 16.16 -29.77
CA ASN A 848 19.25 15.40 -30.68
C ASN A 848 20.76 15.65 -30.52
N GLN A 849 21.16 16.56 -29.61
CA GLN A 849 22.56 16.90 -29.31
C GLN A 849 23.46 17.07 -30.57
N PRO A 850 23.07 17.91 -31.54
CA PRO A 850 23.78 18.00 -32.81
C PRO A 850 25.15 18.68 -32.68
N LEU A 851 26.03 18.41 -33.64
CA LEU A 851 27.16 19.28 -33.98
C LEU A 851 26.72 20.29 -35.05
N ILE A 852 26.80 21.57 -34.72
CA ILE A 852 26.55 22.68 -35.64
C ILE A 852 27.91 23.25 -36.06
N ASP A 853 28.40 22.79 -37.21
CA ASP A 853 29.69 23.22 -37.76
C ASP A 853 29.53 24.46 -38.64
N LEU A 854 29.81 25.63 -38.05
CA LEU A 854 29.78 26.93 -38.71
C LEU A 854 31.09 27.26 -39.44
N THR A 855 32.02 26.30 -39.59
CA THR A 855 33.19 26.47 -40.46
C THR A 855 32.87 26.16 -41.93
N GLN A 856 31.66 25.65 -42.19
CA GLN A 856 31.17 25.29 -43.53
C GLN A 856 30.08 26.27 -43.98
N ALA A 857 30.28 26.91 -45.14
CA ALA A 857 29.34 27.89 -45.67
C ALA A 857 27.91 27.33 -45.90
N ALA A 858 27.77 26.01 -46.15
CA ALA A 858 26.47 25.37 -46.34
C ALA A 858 25.59 25.39 -45.08
N ASN A 859 26.21 25.48 -43.90
CA ASN A 859 25.53 25.48 -42.61
C ASN A 859 25.12 26.89 -42.15
N VAL A 860 25.32 27.92 -42.98
CA VAL A 860 25.18 29.33 -42.62
C VAL A 860 24.23 30.07 -43.57
N PHE A 861 23.34 30.91 -43.03
CA PHE A 861 22.48 31.77 -43.86
C PHE A 861 23.30 32.80 -44.64
N LEU A 862 22.92 33.05 -45.90
CA LEU A 862 23.68 33.85 -46.87
C LEU A 862 25.05 33.25 -47.29
N ASN A 863 25.31 31.99 -46.94
CA ASN A 863 26.53 31.25 -47.28
C ASN A 863 27.80 32.08 -46.97
N ASN A 864 28.68 32.26 -47.95
CA ASN A 864 29.95 32.97 -47.83
C ASN A 864 29.83 34.50 -47.80
N TRP A 865 28.62 35.09 -47.78
CA TRP A 865 28.47 36.55 -47.71
C TRP A 865 28.87 37.12 -46.34
N THR A 866 28.58 36.39 -45.26
CA THR A 866 28.87 36.79 -43.88
C THR A 866 30.08 36.05 -43.29
N MET A 867 30.90 35.44 -44.14
CA MET A 867 32.05 34.63 -43.73
C MET A 867 33.27 34.95 -44.60
N ALA A 868 34.47 34.76 -44.05
CA ALA A 868 35.71 34.78 -44.82
C ALA A 868 36.21 33.35 -45.02
N GLU A 869 36.64 33.02 -46.25
CA GLU A 869 37.46 31.83 -46.49
C GLU A 869 38.84 32.07 -45.85
N ILE A 870 39.19 31.23 -44.88
CA ILE A 870 40.42 31.36 -44.08
C ILE A 870 41.45 30.28 -44.40
N ASP A 871 41.01 29.16 -45.00
CA ASP A 871 41.86 28.05 -45.38
C ASP A 871 41.19 27.14 -46.41
N THR A 872 41.93 26.13 -46.86
CA THR A 872 41.40 24.97 -47.58
C THR A 872 41.78 23.70 -46.82
N ASP A 873 40.79 22.88 -46.47
CA ASP A 873 41.03 21.64 -45.73
C ASP A 873 41.79 20.59 -46.55
N ASN A 874 42.18 19.49 -45.90
CA ASN A 874 42.89 18.38 -46.53
C ASN A 874 42.10 17.67 -47.66
N SER A 875 40.80 17.92 -47.77
CA SER A 875 39.92 17.41 -48.82
C SER A 875 39.71 18.40 -49.97
N GLY A 876 40.38 19.56 -49.92
CA GLY A 876 40.25 20.62 -50.92
C GLY A 876 38.98 21.46 -50.75
N GLN A 877 38.30 21.39 -49.61
CA GLN A 877 37.11 22.19 -49.32
C GLN A 877 37.48 23.49 -48.60
N PRO A 878 36.83 24.62 -48.93
CA PRO A 878 37.08 25.88 -48.25
C PRO A 878 36.61 25.83 -46.78
N VAL A 879 37.48 26.26 -45.87
CA VAL A 879 37.19 26.46 -44.45
C VAL A 879 36.92 27.94 -44.22
N PHE A 880 35.86 28.23 -43.47
CA PHE A 880 35.41 29.60 -43.25
C PHE A 880 35.47 30.01 -41.77
N GLY A 881 35.68 31.31 -41.54
CA GLY A 881 35.59 31.96 -40.25
C GLY A 881 34.66 33.18 -40.29
N LEU A 882 34.24 33.64 -39.11
CA LEU A 882 33.47 34.88 -38.95
C LEU A 882 34.32 36.07 -39.44
N LEU A 883 33.69 37.05 -40.08
CA LEU A 883 34.38 38.22 -40.65
C LEU A 883 34.89 39.15 -39.54
N GLY A 884 36.19 39.41 -39.50
CA GLY A 884 36.78 40.40 -38.58
C GLY A 884 36.46 41.84 -39.02
N GLY A 885 36.27 42.74 -38.06
CA GLY A 885 36.13 44.18 -38.33
C GLY A 885 34.76 44.79 -38.04
N ASP A 886 33.83 44.03 -37.45
CA ASP A 886 32.56 44.54 -36.90
C ASP A 886 32.82 44.97 -35.44
N PHE A 887 33.54 46.07 -35.27
CA PHE A 887 34.11 46.52 -33.99
C PHE A 887 33.08 47.14 -33.05
N ASN A 888 31.94 47.60 -33.58
CA ASN A 888 30.80 48.02 -32.75
C ASN A 888 29.72 46.92 -32.60
N ALA A 889 29.93 45.77 -33.24
CA ALA A 889 29.05 44.61 -33.25
C ALA A 889 27.60 44.91 -33.70
N ASP A 890 27.43 45.86 -34.63
CA ASP A 890 26.12 46.24 -35.16
C ASP A 890 25.69 45.38 -36.37
N GLY A 891 26.52 44.43 -36.79
CA GLY A 891 26.27 43.54 -37.92
C GLY A 891 26.55 44.19 -39.29
N ILE A 892 27.19 45.36 -39.34
CA ILE A 892 27.50 46.12 -40.55
C ILE A 892 28.94 46.65 -40.49
N ILE A 893 29.85 46.04 -41.24
CA ILE A 893 31.25 46.50 -41.31
C ILE A 893 31.32 47.78 -42.16
N SER A 894 31.41 48.92 -41.49
CA SER A 894 31.20 50.25 -42.06
C SER A 894 32.22 51.28 -41.57
N VAL A 895 32.03 52.54 -41.94
CA VAL A 895 32.87 53.64 -41.41
C VAL A 895 32.73 53.80 -39.89
N THR A 896 31.64 53.32 -39.29
CA THR A 896 31.45 53.37 -37.84
C THR A 896 32.46 52.48 -37.12
N ASP A 897 32.75 51.30 -37.66
CA ASP A 897 33.80 50.42 -37.15
C ASP A 897 35.18 51.04 -37.33
N PHE A 898 35.44 51.65 -38.49
CA PHE A 898 36.67 52.40 -38.67
C PHE A 898 36.84 53.51 -37.62
N ASN A 899 35.74 54.18 -37.25
CA ASN A 899 35.77 55.17 -36.18
C ASN A 899 36.10 54.55 -34.81
N GLN A 900 35.66 53.31 -34.53
CA GLN A 900 36.08 52.57 -33.33
C GLN A 900 37.57 52.20 -33.37
N PHE A 901 38.07 51.77 -34.54
CA PHE A 901 39.48 51.44 -34.73
C PHE A 901 40.40 52.65 -34.47
N ILE A 902 40.09 53.83 -35.04
CA ILE A 902 40.95 55.02 -34.93
C ILE A 902 40.93 55.70 -33.55
N ILE A 903 40.01 55.34 -32.65
CA ILE A 903 40.02 55.80 -31.26
C ILE A 903 40.71 54.83 -30.30
N GLN A 904 41.03 53.61 -30.75
CA GLN A 904 41.86 52.62 -30.04
C GLN A 904 43.25 52.37 -30.67
N PRO A 905 43.92 53.34 -31.34
CA PRO A 905 45.14 53.05 -32.08
C PRO A 905 46.30 52.74 -31.12
N SER A 906 47.13 51.76 -31.49
CA SER A 906 48.36 51.39 -30.76
C SER A 906 48.14 50.92 -29.32
N GLN A 907 46.93 50.44 -29.00
CA GLN A 907 46.71 49.70 -27.75
C GLN A 907 47.44 48.36 -27.82
N ILE A 908 48.11 47.98 -26.74
CA ILE A 908 48.87 46.72 -26.62
C ILE A 908 48.52 46.05 -25.29
N ASN A 909 48.75 44.74 -25.23
CA ASN A 909 48.62 43.92 -24.02
C ASN A 909 47.24 44.01 -23.35
N GLY A 910 46.16 43.79 -24.11
CA GLY A 910 44.82 43.85 -23.52
C GLY A 910 43.72 43.31 -24.41
N TYR A 911 42.47 43.48 -23.93
CA TYR A 911 41.26 42.96 -24.55
C TYR A 911 40.45 44.11 -25.14
N TYR A 912 40.63 44.38 -26.43
CA TYR A 912 40.08 45.56 -27.10
C TYR A 912 39.03 45.19 -28.16
N PHE A 913 38.10 46.11 -28.44
CA PHE A 913 37.08 45.91 -29.47
C PHE A 913 37.69 45.96 -30.88
N ALA A 914 38.67 46.82 -31.11
CA ALA A 914 39.32 46.99 -32.41
C ALA A 914 40.41 45.95 -32.74
N ASP A 915 40.70 45.00 -31.83
CA ASP A 915 41.66 43.91 -32.05
C ASP A 915 40.90 42.72 -32.65
N ALA A 916 40.74 42.66 -33.97
CA ALA A 916 40.10 41.53 -34.66
C ALA A 916 41.08 40.37 -34.89
N SER A 917 42.39 40.63 -34.87
CA SER A 917 43.40 39.61 -35.06
C SER A 917 43.65 38.77 -33.80
N LEU A 918 43.17 39.23 -32.63
CA LEU A 918 43.26 38.60 -31.31
C LEU A 918 44.69 38.42 -30.79
N ASP A 919 45.65 39.30 -31.15
CA ASP A 919 46.99 39.33 -30.49
C ASP A 919 46.99 40.01 -29.13
N GLY A 920 45.93 40.73 -28.78
CA GLY A 920 45.96 41.74 -27.74
C GLY A 920 46.61 43.05 -28.18
N GLN A 921 46.70 43.32 -29.49
CA GLN A 921 47.20 44.58 -30.05
C GLN A 921 46.21 45.15 -31.06
N VAL A 922 46.07 46.48 -31.09
CA VAL A 922 45.29 47.17 -32.14
C VAL A 922 46.29 47.80 -33.11
N ALA A 923 46.51 47.10 -34.23
CA ALA A 923 47.57 47.37 -35.19
C ALA A 923 47.07 47.41 -36.64
N VAL A 924 48.00 47.50 -37.60
CA VAL A 924 47.67 47.54 -39.03
C VAL A 924 47.03 46.23 -39.50
N GLN A 925 47.30 45.13 -38.81
CA GLN A 925 46.70 43.82 -39.07
C GLN A 925 45.17 43.88 -38.92
N ASP A 926 44.66 44.50 -37.85
CA ASP A 926 43.22 44.64 -37.63
C ASP A 926 42.57 45.56 -38.66
N PHE A 927 43.26 46.63 -39.04
CA PHE A 927 42.81 47.49 -40.13
C PHE A 927 42.72 46.71 -41.45
N ASN A 928 43.68 45.82 -41.74
CA ASN A 928 43.65 45.02 -42.97
C ASN A 928 42.47 44.05 -42.98
N LEU A 929 42.10 43.47 -41.83
CA LEU A 929 40.91 42.64 -41.67
C LEU A 929 39.64 43.46 -41.93
N PHE A 930 39.51 44.61 -41.26
CA PHE A 930 38.41 45.56 -41.48
C PHE A 930 38.31 45.97 -42.97
N ALA A 931 39.42 46.40 -43.57
CA ALA A 931 39.44 46.92 -44.93
C ALA A 931 39.06 45.86 -45.98
N ALA A 932 39.44 44.59 -45.76
CA ALA A 932 39.05 43.48 -46.62
C ALA A 932 37.54 43.19 -46.56
N ASN A 933 36.91 43.48 -45.42
CA ASN A 933 35.51 43.16 -45.13
C ASN A 933 34.59 44.38 -45.17
N ALA A 934 35.12 45.58 -45.39
CA ALA A 934 34.34 46.81 -45.42
C ALA A 934 33.21 46.77 -46.46
N GLY A 935 32.03 47.22 -46.06
CA GLY A 935 30.81 47.19 -46.87
C GLY A 935 30.03 45.88 -46.81
N ARG A 936 30.46 44.91 -45.98
CA ARG A 936 29.64 43.73 -45.67
C ARG A 936 28.50 44.12 -44.75
N ILE A 937 27.30 43.64 -45.08
CA ILE A 937 26.07 43.90 -44.34
C ILE A 937 25.45 42.57 -43.99
N GLY A 938 25.30 42.31 -42.69
CA GLY A 938 24.62 41.15 -42.16
C GLY A 938 23.11 41.16 -42.43
N MET A 939 22.47 40.00 -42.26
CA MET A 939 21.01 39.90 -42.35
C MET A 939 20.32 40.69 -41.22
N SER A 940 19.04 41.02 -41.36
CA SER A 940 18.29 41.78 -40.34
C SER A 940 18.35 41.18 -38.94
N MET A 941 18.47 39.86 -38.80
CA MET A 941 18.48 39.16 -37.51
C MET A 941 19.71 39.45 -36.64
N ILE A 942 20.83 39.81 -37.27
CA ILE A 942 22.10 40.04 -36.59
C ILE A 942 22.46 41.53 -36.48
N ARG A 943 21.63 42.41 -37.05
CA ARG A 943 21.84 43.86 -37.03
C ARG A 943 21.20 44.54 -35.82
N TYR A 944 21.84 45.59 -35.32
CA TYR A 944 21.36 46.42 -34.21
C TYR A 944 20.98 47.84 -34.62
#